data_AF-A0A1I2UER5-F1
#
_entry.id   AF-A0A1I2UER5-F1
#
_cell.length_a   1.000
_cell.length_b   1.000
_cell.length_c   1.000
_cell.angle_alpha   90.00
_cell.angle_beta   90.00
_cell.angle_gamma   90.00
#
_symmetry.space_group_name_H-M   'P 1'
#
loop_
_entity.id
_entity.type
_entity.pdbx_description
1 polymer ?
#
loop_
_entity_poly.entity_id
_entity_poly.type
_entity_poly.pdbx_seq_one_letter_code
_entity_poly.pdbx_strand_id
1 'polypeptide(L)'
;MEKFICIHGHFYQPPRENPWLEAIEVQDPAYPYHDWNEKISFECYAPNAAARILNGKGWIKKIFNNYSRISFNFGPTLLDWMESNEPEVYEAIIQADQASIKHFSGHGSAMAQAYNHMIMPLANHRDKYTQVVWGIRDFEARFGRSPEGMWLPETAVDLETLDIMAELGIRFTILSQYQAGRFRKLGTEGWIEVGAEGIDSTMPYRLNLPGSNRHINIFFYNGPISQAVAFENLLTNGELFAHRLAGGFNESKERPQLVHIATDGETYGHHHRHGEMALAYALDYIETHKIARITNYGEYLDLHPPTHGVEIKELTAWSCAHGVERWQNNCGCHSGLKPGWNQAWRAPLRHSLNWLRNNLTPLYEKDARRYLKDPWTARNEYIKVILNRSPQNIDQFFNNHAAHRLNESEQIAVLKLMEMQRNAMLMFTSCGWFFDDISGIETIQILQYARRVIQLAEELFGAGLEKDFLEILSQAKSNRSELGNGSDIYKKYIKPSMVDLPKVGAHYAISSLFAKYGKQTQIFCYNIDQLEKQAAITGEAKLEVGRARITSQITRESATVCYGVVYFGYHNVICGVGALANENLYRELKQETTAAFNRADLPEVIRLLDFYFEDGVIYSLKEIFKDQQRNILDIILNSTLDEVEADYRKIYEHHAFLMRFLKDMGTPLPHALICAADFHLNNSLRRSFINETPDLEYITGLLKEAKELEISLDNDGLSYILAKTMERLAAHWLKNPMDLNLLKNLDLITGLARSLPFEVDLWKMQNVYYGLLQTIYPVQAKKAKENADAREWLEHFSALGDKLKVYQGG
;
A
#
# COMPACT_ATOMS: atom_id res chain seq x y z
N MET A 1 -38.74 12.83 15.43
CA MET A 1 -38.37 11.41 15.29
C MET A 1 -36.87 11.35 15.11
N GLU A 2 -36.17 10.45 15.81
CA GLU A 2 -34.70 10.41 15.75
C GLU A 2 -34.24 9.70 14.47
N LYS A 3 -33.48 10.44 13.65
CA LYS A 3 -32.95 10.02 12.36
C LYS A 3 -31.44 9.99 12.45
N PHE A 4 -30.83 8.86 12.15
CA PHE A 4 -29.40 8.64 12.22
C PHE A 4 -28.83 8.26 10.85
N ILE A 5 -27.63 8.75 10.53
CA ILE A 5 -26.89 8.37 9.34
C ILE A 5 -25.52 7.83 9.74
N CYS A 6 -25.13 6.68 9.17
CA CYS A 6 -23.79 6.12 9.29
C CYS A 6 -23.27 5.73 7.90
N ILE A 7 -22.09 6.21 7.54
CA ILE A 7 -21.41 5.81 6.30
C ILE A 7 -20.25 4.91 6.70
N HIS A 8 -20.10 3.76 6.03
CA HIS A 8 -18.97 2.85 6.26
C HIS A 8 -18.08 2.77 5.02
N GLY A 9 -16.79 3.06 5.18
CA GLY A 9 -15.77 2.84 4.15
C GLY A 9 -14.86 1.66 4.49
N HIS A 10 -14.81 0.67 3.60
CA HIS A 10 -13.90 -0.46 3.67
C HIS A 10 -12.61 -0.15 2.88
N PHE A 11 -11.52 0.24 3.55
CA PHE A 11 -10.28 0.63 2.88
C PHE A 11 -9.29 -0.53 2.90
N TYR A 12 -8.89 -1.02 1.72
CA TYR A 12 -8.06 -2.20 1.61
C TYR A 12 -7.27 -2.25 0.30
N GLN A 13 -6.03 -2.72 0.43
CA GLN A 13 -5.18 -3.09 -0.68
C GLN A 13 -4.68 -4.52 -0.47
N PRO A 14 -4.65 -5.37 -1.52
CA PRO A 14 -4.05 -6.69 -1.39
C PRO A 14 -2.61 -6.60 -0.87
N PRO A 15 -2.18 -7.56 -0.04
CA PRO A 15 -0.77 -7.69 0.31
C PRO A 15 0.03 -7.85 -0.98
N ARG A 16 0.95 -6.93 -1.24
CA ARG A 16 1.78 -6.85 -2.46
C ARG A 16 3.26 -7.05 -2.18
N GLU A 17 3.60 -7.28 -0.91
CA GLU A 17 4.96 -7.45 -0.45
C GLU A 17 5.55 -8.73 -1.06
N ASN A 18 6.76 -8.61 -1.62
CA ASN A 18 7.53 -9.78 -2.02
C ASN A 18 7.83 -10.63 -0.76
N PRO A 19 7.44 -11.92 -0.69
CA PRO A 19 7.48 -12.71 0.55
C PRO A 19 8.89 -13.08 1.03
N TRP A 20 9.91 -12.73 0.26
CA TRP A 20 11.30 -12.84 0.67
C TRP A 20 11.89 -11.52 1.14
N LEU A 21 11.41 -10.40 0.60
CA LEU A 21 11.94 -9.07 0.90
C LEU A 21 11.14 -8.36 2.00
N GLU A 22 9.87 -8.73 2.21
CA GLU A 22 8.91 -8.01 3.07
C GLU A 22 8.77 -6.53 2.66
N ALA A 23 8.81 -6.29 1.34
CA ALA A 23 8.66 -4.97 0.75
C ALA A 23 7.94 -5.08 -0.60
N ILE A 24 7.22 -4.02 -0.97
CA ILE A 24 6.63 -3.88 -2.30
C ILE A 24 7.72 -3.38 -3.23
N GLU A 25 8.01 -4.12 -4.29
CA GLU A 25 8.90 -3.64 -5.36
C GLU A 25 8.11 -2.72 -6.30
N VAL A 26 8.81 -1.79 -6.96
CA VAL A 26 8.23 -0.86 -7.95
C VAL A 26 7.30 -1.53 -8.97
N GLN A 27 6.17 -0.86 -9.24
CA GLN A 27 5.11 -1.34 -10.12
C GLN A 27 4.83 -0.31 -11.24
N ASP A 28 5.34 -0.57 -12.44
CA ASP A 28 5.24 0.36 -13.59
C ASP A 28 3.86 0.95 -13.87
N PRO A 29 2.75 0.20 -13.76
CA PRO A 29 1.41 0.77 -13.99
C PRO A 29 0.99 1.86 -12.98
N ALA A 30 1.74 2.04 -11.88
CA ALA A 30 1.47 3.05 -10.86
C ALA A 30 2.15 4.41 -11.14
N TYR A 31 2.90 4.56 -12.23
CA TYR A 31 3.58 5.82 -12.57
C TYR A 31 2.65 7.05 -12.44
N PRO A 32 3.13 8.19 -11.88
CA PRO A 32 4.50 8.48 -11.43
C PRO A 32 4.87 7.95 -10.03
N TYR A 33 3.98 7.22 -9.38
CA TYR A 33 4.20 6.66 -8.04
C TYR A 33 5.01 5.37 -8.09
N HIS A 34 5.66 5.03 -6.97
CA HIS A 34 6.47 3.81 -6.81
C HIS A 34 5.62 2.55 -7.00
N ASP A 35 4.45 2.50 -6.36
CA ASP A 35 3.54 1.37 -6.40
C ASP A 35 2.06 1.79 -6.24
N TRP A 36 1.15 0.82 -6.34
CA TRP A 36 -0.29 1.08 -6.24
C TRP A 36 -0.73 1.58 -4.86
N ASN A 37 -0.04 1.21 -3.78
CA ASN A 37 -0.40 1.69 -2.44
C ASN A 37 -0.07 3.19 -2.33
N GLU A 38 1.10 3.63 -2.82
CA GLU A 38 1.46 5.06 -2.86
C GLU A 38 0.46 5.87 -3.70
N LYS A 39 0.15 5.37 -4.90
CA LYS A 39 -0.83 6.02 -5.80
C LYS A 39 -2.19 6.20 -5.14
N ILE A 40 -2.73 5.13 -4.55
CA ILE A 40 -4.08 5.17 -3.96
C ILE A 40 -4.07 5.95 -2.63
N SER A 41 -2.95 5.96 -1.90
CA SER A 41 -2.78 6.84 -0.74
C SER A 41 -2.89 8.31 -1.14
N PHE A 42 -2.23 8.70 -2.23
CA PHE A 42 -2.33 10.06 -2.77
C PHE A 42 -3.74 10.37 -3.29
N GLU A 43 -4.38 9.44 -4.00
CA GLU A 43 -5.67 9.69 -4.65
C GLU A 43 -6.88 9.56 -3.70
N CYS A 44 -6.74 8.87 -2.58
CA CYS A 44 -7.87 8.55 -1.68
C CYS A 44 -7.56 8.71 -0.19
N TYR A 45 -6.54 8.02 0.34
CA TYR A 45 -6.39 7.90 1.79
C TYR A 45 -5.97 9.24 2.44
N ALA A 46 -4.94 9.89 1.90
CA ALA A 46 -4.51 11.20 2.36
C ALA A 46 -5.61 12.27 2.14
N PRO A 47 -6.25 12.38 0.95
CA PRO A 47 -7.37 13.31 0.76
C PRO A 47 -8.53 13.15 1.74
N ASN A 48 -8.91 11.93 2.14
CA ASN A 48 -9.98 11.73 3.13
C ASN A 48 -9.58 12.18 4.54
N ALA A 49 -8.30 12.10 4.91
CA ALA A 49 -7.81 12.63 6.18
C ALA A 49 -7.86 14.17 6.24
N ALA A 50 -7.90 14.83 5.08
CA ALA A 50 -7.96 16.29 4.96
C ALA A 50 -8.86 16.72 3.79
N ALA A 51 -10.12 16.32 3.75
CA ALA A 51 -11.02 16.66 2.65
C ALA A 51 -11.37 18.17 2.65
N ARG A 52 -11.48 18.75 1.44
CA ARG A 52 -11.74 20.19 1.28
C ARG A 52 -13.22 20.47 1.16
N ILE A 53 -13.70 21.45 1.93
CA ILE A 53 -15.01 22.07 1.73
C ILE A 53 -14.77 23.47 1.18
N LEU A 54 -15.30 23.73 -0.02
CA LEU A 54 -15.14 25.00 -0.73
C LEU A 54 -16.28 25.97 -0.43
N ASN A 55 -16.02 27.27 -0.51
CA ASN A 55 -17.05 28.31 -0.52
C ASN A 55 -17.55 28.58 -1.95
N GLY A 56 -18.54 29.47 -2.10
CA GLY A 56 -19.11 29.82 -3.41
C GLY A 56 -18.14 30.47 -4.42
N LYS A 57 -16.92 30.85 -3.99
CA LYS A 57 -15.84 31.34 -4.87
C LYS A 57 -14.85 30.24 -5.26
N GLY A 58 -15.06 29.00 -4.81
CA GLY A 58 -14.14 27.88 -5.00
C GLY A 58 -12.91 27.92 -4.09
N TRP A 59 -12.95 28.67 -2.99
CA TRP A 59 -11.86 28.75 -2.02
C TRP A 59 -12.10 27.78 -0.87
N ILE A 60 -11.04 27.19 -0.33
CA ILE A 60 -11.09 26.28 0.82
C ILE A 60 -11.61 27.06 2.02
N LYS A 61 -12.83 26.74 2.44
CA LYS A 61 -13.48 27.27 3.63
C LYS A 61 -13.07 26.47 4.87
N LYS A 62 -12.94 25.16 4.71
CA LYS A 62 -12.68 24.22 5.80
C LYS A 62 -11.94 23.00 5.25
N ILE A 63 -11.00 22.49 6.04
CA ILE A 63 -10.39 21.17 5.84
C ILE A 63 -10.93 20.24 6.92
N PHE A 64 -11.37 19.06 6.51
CA PHE A 64 -12.19 18.16 7.31
C PHE A 64 -11.69 16.72 7.19
N ASN A 65 -11.48 16.05 8.31
CA ASN A 65 -11.09 14.64 8.31
C ASN A 65 -12.35 13.76 8.26
N ASN A 66 -12.63 13.14 7.10
CA ASN A 66 -13.80 12.29 6.89
C ASN A 66 -13.84 11.12 7.88
N TYR A 67 -12.69 10.51 8.17
CA TYR A 67 -12.57 9.36 9.08
C TYR A 67 -13.08 9.69 10.50
N SER A 68 -13.07 10.96 10.91
CA SER A 68 -13.57 11.38 12.22
C SER A 68 -15.10 11.43 12.33
N ARG A 69 -15.81 11.14 11.23
CA ARG A 69 -17.28 11.26 11.11
C ARG A 69 -17.96 10.05 10.47
N ILE A 70 -17.22 9.25 9.71
CA ILE A 70 -17.72 7.99 9.15
C ILE A 70 -17.26 6.83 10.02
N SER A 71 -17.92 5.68 9.92
CA SER A 71 -17.34 4.40 10.34
C SER A 71 -16.38 3.91 9.25
N PHE A 72 -15.31 3.21 9.62
CA PHE A 72 -14.37 2.69 8.64
C PHE A 72 -13.63 1.45 9.16
N ASN A 73 -13.06 0.68 8.25
CA ASN A 73 -11.97 -0.24 8.57
C ASN A 73 -10.83 -0.02 7.57
N PHE A 74 -9.60 -0.22 8.03
CA PHE A 74 -8.43 -0.36 7.16
C PHE A 74 -7.90 -1.79 7.27
N GLY A 75 -7.49 -2.37 6.13
CA GLY A 75 -6.83 -3.67 6.12
C GLY A 75 -5.49 -3.65 6.88
N PRO A 76 -5.19 -4.64 7.74
CA PRO A 76 -3.94 -4.68 8.51
C PRO A 76 -2.67 -4.57 7.68
N THR A 77 -2.61 -5.22 6.51
CA THR A 77 -1.44 -5.15 5.61
C THR A 77 -1.25 -3.76 4.99
N LEU A 78 -2.35 -3.02 4.75
CA LEU A 78 -2.27 -1.65 4.29
C LEU A 78 -1.80 -0.71 5.40
N LEU A 79 -2.27 -0.90 6.64
CA LEU A 79 -1.80 -0.11 7.79
C LEU A 79 -0.31 -0.33 8.08
N ASP A 80 0.16 -1.57 7.95
CA ASP A 80 1.59 -1.91 8.09
C ASP A 80 2.45 -1.17 7.06
N TRP A 81 2.02 -1.17 5.79
CA TRP A 81 2.69 -0.39 4.74
C TRP A 81 2.65 1.12 5.03
N MET A 82 1.49 1.66 5.43
CA MET A 82 1.33 3.10 5.72
C MET A 82 2.20 3.57 6.88
N GLU A 83 2.35 2.76 7.92
CA GLU A 83 3.15 3.12 9.10
C GLU A 83 4.61 3.45 8.74
N SER A 84 5.17 2.76 7.75
CA SER A 84 6.54 2.99 7.28
C SER A 84 6.64 3.97 6.11
N ASN A 85 5.67 3.98 5.19
CA ASN A 85 5.77 4.71 3.92
C ASN A 85 4.96 6.02 3.90
N GLU A 86 3.87 6.09 4.67
CA GLU A 86 2.96 7.25 4.76
C GLU A 86 2.60 7.59 6.23
N PRO A 87 3.60 7.83 7.11
CA PRO A 87 3.38 7.95 8.55
C PRO A 87 2.45 9.10 8.94
N GLU A 88 2.42 10.18 8.16
CA GLU A 88 1.50 11.31 8.40
C GLU A 88 0.04 10.92 8.17
N VAL A 89 -0.25 10.13 7.14
CA VAL A 89 -1.60 9.64 6.82
C VAL A 89 -2.03 8.60 7.84
N TYR A 90 -1.13 7.67 8.17
CA TYR A 90 -1.33 6.65 9.20
C TYR A 90 -1.75 7.27 10.54
N GLU A 91 -0.97 8.24 11.03
CA GLU A 91 -1.27 8.94 12.29
C GLU A 91 -2.59 9.72 12.20
N ALA A 92 -2.90 10.36 11.07
CA ALA A 92 -4.15 11.07 10.89
C ALA A 92 -5.39 10.15 10.94
N ILE A 93 -5.26 8.88 10.52
CA ILE A 93 -6.32 7.86 10.63
C ILE A 93 -6.53 7.47 12.10
N ILE A 94 -5.45 7.22 12.86
CA ILE A 94 -5.53 6.87 14.29
C ILE A 94 -6.13 8.03 15.09
N GLN A 95 -5.68 9.26 14.83
CA GLN A 95 -6.22 10.46 15.47
C GLN A 95 -7.69 10.69 15.12
N ALA A 96 -8.13 10.31 13.92
CA ALA A 96 -9.54 10.38 13.54
C ALA A 96 -10.42 9.44 14.38
N ASP A 97 -9.96 8.22 14.67
CA ASP A 97 -10.65 7.31 15.59
C ASP A 97 -10.72 7.91 17.00
N GLN A 98 -9.61 8.43 17.53
CA GLN A 98 -9.58 9.10 18.84
C GLN A 98 -10.52 10.32 18.90
N ALA A 99 -10.57 11.11 17.82
CA ALA A 99 -11.50 12.22 17.71
C ALA A 99 -12.95 11.72 17.70
N SER A 100 -13.24 10.66 16.95
CA SER A 100 -14.59 10.08 16.84
C SER A 100 -15.13 9.58 18.18
N ILE A 101 -14.29 9.02 19.07
CA ILE A 101 -14.66 8.62 20.44
C ILE A 101 -15.29 9.78 21.21
N LYS A 102 -14.74 10.99 21.06
CA LYS A 102 -15.27 12.21 21.71
C LYS A 102 -16.60 12.67 21.11
N HIS A 103 -16.85 12.34 19.84
CA HIS A 103 -18.05 12.77 19.11
C HIS A 103 -19.21 11.78 19.25
N PHE A 104 -18.90 10.49 19.39
CA PHE A 104 -19.87 9.40 19.37
C PHE A 104 -19.97 8.70 20.74
N SER A 105 -20.16 9.48 21.80
CA SER A 105 -20.49 8.99 23.15
C SER A 105 -19.53 7.91 23.72
N GLY A 106 -18.25 7.96 23.35
CA GLY A 106 -17.24 6.98 23.78
C GLY A 106 -16.93 5.87 22.76
N HIS A 107 -17.62 5.83 21.62
CA HIS A 107 -17.43 4.83 20.57
C HIS A 107 -16.52 5.34 19.46
N GLY A 108 -15.48 4.58 19.13
CA GLY A 108 -14.61 4.91 18.00
C GLY A 108 -15.18 4.42 16.66
N SER A 109 -14.88 5.15 15.59
CA SER A 109 -15.33 4.88 14.23
C SER A 109 -14.61 3.71 13.55
N ALA A 110 -13.37 3.41 13.96
CA ALA A 110 -12.57 2.34 13.40
C ALA A 110 -13.10 0.96 13.84
N MET A 111 -13.14 0.03 12.89
CA MET A 111 -13.47 -1.38 13.06
C MET A 111 -12.26 -2.26 12.71
N ALA A 112 -12.17 -3.44 13.36
CA ALA A 112 -11.19 -4.44 12.97
C ALA A 112 -11.58 -5.11 11.64
N GLN A 113 -10.65 -5.88 11.08
CA GLN A 113 -10.88 -6.71 9.89
C GLN A 113 -10.24 -8.08 10.13
N ALA A 114 -10.79 -9.14 9.54
CA ALA A 114 -10.04 -10.39 9.41
C ALA A 114 -8.70 -10.15 8.68
N TYR A 115 -7.61 -10.62 9.28
CA TYR A 115 -6.28 -10.04 9.10
C TYR A 115 -5.77 -9.95 7.64
N ASN A 116 -5.74 -11.06 6.91
CA ASN A 116 -5.21 -11.15 5.53
C ASN A 116 -6.30 -11.04 4.45
N HIS A 117 -7.50 -10.57 4.79
CA HIS A 117 -8.60 -10.48 3.84
C HIS A 117 -8.95 -11.83 3.15
N MET A 118 -8.84 -12.93 3.89
CA MET A 118 -9.20 -14.29 3.44
C MET A 118 -10.72 -14.47 3.44
N ILE A 119 -11.26 -15.19 2.46
CA ILE A 119 -12.70 -15.55 2.45
C ILE A 119 -12.98 -16.56 3.56
N MET A 120 -13.43 -16.02 4.70
CA MET A 120 -13.58 -16.75 5.96
C MET A 120 -14.43 -18.02 5.81
N PRO A 121 -15.59 -18.03 5.12
CA PRO A 121 -16.40 -19.25 5.00
C PRO A 121 -15.71 -20.40 4.25
N LEU A 122 -14.69 -20.11 3.46
CA LEU A 122 -13.92 -21.12 2.73
C LEU A 122 -12.60 -21.49 3.43
N ALA A 123 -12.32 -20.90 4.59
CA ALA A 123 -11.18 -21.20 5.44
C ALA A 123 -11.49 -22.39 6.37
N ASN A 124 -10.45 -23.08 6.85
CA ASN A 124 -10.63 -24.08 7.90
C ASN A 124 -10.80 -23.38 9.27
N HIS A 125 -11.29 -24.11 10.28
CA HIS A 125 -11.51 -23.59 11.63
C HIS A 125 -10.29 -22.87 12.23
N ARG A 126 -9.10 -23.47 12.13
CA ARG A 126 -7.86 -22.92 12.71
C ARG A 126 -7.49 -21.59 12.05
N ASP A 127 -7.62 -21.51 10.73
CA ASP A 127 -7.38 -20.30 9.96
C ASP A 127 -8.40 -19.22 10.31
N LYS A 128 -9.71 -19.56 10.38
CA LYS A 128 -10.76 -18.63 10.83
C LYS A 128 -10.42 -18.01 12.18
N TYR A 129 -10.10 -18.85 13.17
CA TYR A 129 -9.74 -18.40 14.51
C TYR A 129 -8.53 -17.47 14.50
N THR A 130 -7.47 -17.88 13.79
CA THR A 130 -6.23 -17.08 13.68
C THR A 130 -6.50 -15.71 13.03
N GLN A 131 -7.30 -15.67 11.96
CA GLN A 131 -7.62 -14.43 11.24
C GLN A 131 -8.40 -13.43 12.10
N VAL A 132 -9.31 -13.91 12.96
CA VAL A 132 -10.05 -13.05 13.92
C VAL A 132 -9.12 -12.58 15.04
N VAL A 133 -8.33 -13.47 15.65
CA VAL A 133 -7.36 -13.08 16.69
C VAL A 133 -6.36 -12.06 16.17
N TRP A 134 -5.75 -12.31 15.01
CA TRP A 134 -4.77 -11.41 14.42
C TRP A 134 -5.39 -10.06 14.07
N GLY A 135 -6.61 -10.05 13.52
CA GLY A 135 -7.35 -8.81 13.25
C GLY A 135 -7.63 -7.98 14.50
N ILE A 136 -7.98 -8.62 15.61
CA ILE A 136 -8.15 -7.95 16.91
C ILE A 136 -6.83 -7.40 17.43
N ARG A 137 -5.75 -8.20 17.40
CA ARG A 137 -4.45 -7.80 17.95
C ARG A 137 -3.79 -6.68 17.15
N ASP A 138 -3.89 -6.70 15.82
CA ASP A 138 -3.45 -5.60 14.97
C ASP A 138 -4.22 -4.32 15.30
N PHE A 139 -5.54 -4.41 15.41
CA PHE A 139 -6.36 -3.26 15.80
C PHE A 139 -5.97 -2.70 17.17
N GLU A 140 -5.81 -3.56 18.19
CA GLU A 140 -5.41 -3.15 19.54
C GLU A 140 -4.05 -2.45 19.55
N ALA A 141 -3.08 -2.96 18.78
CA ALA A 141 -1.74 -2.40 18.71
C ALA A 141 -1.72 -0.99 18.09
N ARG A 142 -2.58 -0.74 17.10
CA ARG A 142 -2.61 0.52 16.34
C ARG A 142 -3.51 1.57 16.98
N PHE A 143 -4.72 1.18 17.36
CA PHE A 143 -5.75 2.12 17.86
C PHE A 143 -5.78 2.22 19.40
N GLY A 144 -5.06 1.35 20.12
CA GLY A 144 -4.94 1.42 21.58
C GLY A 144 -6.23 1.08 22.36
N ARG A 145 -7.21 0.45 21.70
CA ARG A 145 -8.47 -0.02 22.30
C ARG A 145 -8.92 -1.34 21.65
N SER A 146 -9.79 -2.09 22.31
CA SER A 146 -10.41 -3.27 21.68
C SER A 146 -11.45 -2.85 20.62
N PRO A 147 -11.57 -3.61 19.51
CA PRO A 147 -12.56 -3.33 18.47
C PRO A 147 -13.96 -3.77 18.90
N GLU A 148 -14.97 -2.93 18.63
CA GLU A 148 -16.37 -3.29 18.88
C GLU A 148 -16.99 -4.10 17.74
N GLY A 149 -16.55 -3.83 16.51
CA GLY A 149 -17.03 -4.49 15.30
C GLY A 149 -15.88 -4.97 14.44
N MET A 150 -16.18 -5.93 13.56
CA MET A 150 -15.20 -6.46 12.61
C MET A 150 -15.81 -6.64 11.22
N TRP A 151 -15.07 -6.17 10.21
CA TRP A 151 -15.36 -6.37 8.79
C TRP A 151 -14.93 -7.77 8.34
N LEU A 152 -15.87 -8.49 7.75
CA LEU A 152 -15.59 -9.76 7.08
C LEU A 152 -15.19 -9.49 5.63
N PRO A 153 -14.09 -10.07 5.13
CA PRO A 153 -13.65 -9.90 3.75
C PRO A 153 -14.77 -10.22 2.78
N GLU A 154 -15.11 -9.25 1.92
CA GLU A 154 -16.22 -9.35 0.95
C GLU A 154 -17.60 -9.57 1.57
N THR A 155 -17.76 -9.21 2.85
CA THR A 155 -18.88 -9.59 3.72
C THR A 155 -19.19 -11.09 3.68
N ALA A 156 -18.21 -11.92 3.34
CA ALA A 156 -18.38 -13.35 3.19
C ALA A 156 -18.62 -13.99 4.55
N VAL A 157 -19.76 -14.68 4.72
CA VAL A 157 -20.25 -15.05 6.06
C VAL A 157 -20.73 -16.50 6.17
N ASP A 158 -20.46 -17.10 7.33
CA ASP A 158 -21.03 -18.35 7.83
C ASP A 158 -21.19 -18.29 9.36
N LEU A 159 -21.93 -19.23 9.94
CA LEU A 159 -22.21 -19.23 11.38
C LEU A 159 -20.97 -19.50 12.22
N GLU A 160 -20.07 -20.36 11.74
CA GLU A 160 -18.82 -20.68 12.45
C GLU A 160 -17.95 -19.43 12.63
N THR A 161 -17.76 -18.63 11.58
CA THR A 161 -16.97 -17.39 11.66
C THR A 161 -17.60 -16.41 12.64
N LEU A 162 -18.92 -16.24 12.60
CA LEU A 162 -19.63 -15.36 13.52
C LEU A 162 -19.58 -15.83 14.97
N ASP A 163 -19.57 -17.14 15.22
CA ASP A 163 -19.41 -17.70 16.57
C ASP A 163 -18.00 -17.46 17.13
N ILE A 164 -16.97 -17.61 16.28
CA ILE A 164 -15.58 -17.27 16.64
C ILE A 164 -15.46 -15.78 16.98
N MET A 165 -16.07 -14.90 16.17
CA MET A 165 -16.07 -13.45 16.44
C MET A 165 -16.76 -13.12 17.76
N ALA A 166 -17.93 -13.70 18.02
CA ALA A 166 -18.67 -13.50 19.26
C ALA A 166 -17.92 -14.06 20.48
N GLU A 167 -17.25 -15.20 20.34
CA GLU A 167 -16.38 -15.78 21.37
C GLU A 167 -15.24 -14.82 21.75
N LEU A 168 -14.65 -14.16 20.75
CA LEU A 168 -13.54 -13.24 20.91
C LEU A 168 -13.96 -11.79 21.22
N GLY A 169 -15.23 -11.57 21.55
CA GLY A 169 -15.72 -10.29 22.08
C GLY A 169 -16.16 -9.27 21.02
N ILE A 170 -16.22 -9.63 19.74
CA ILE A 170 -16.78 -8.76 18.71
C ILE A 170 -18.29 -8.64 18.89
N ARG A 171 -18.79 -7.40 18.95
CA ARG A 171 -20.20 -7.09 19.25
C ARG A 171 -21.08 -7.09 17.99
N PHE A 172 -20.52 -6.69 16.85
CA PHE A 172 -21.29 -6.59 15.60
C PHE A 172 -20.46 -6.77 14.32
N THR A 173 -21.16 -7.05 13.22
CA THR A 173 -20.62 -6.98 11.86
C THR A 173 -21.63 -6.35 10.89
N ILE A 174 -21.20 -6.11 9.65
CA ILE A 174 -21.98 -5.47 8.59
C ILE A 174 -22.16 -6.47 7.44
N LEU A 175 -23.39 -6.67 6.98
CA LEU A 175 -23.73 -7.55 5.86
C LEU A 175 -24.65 -6.85 4.86
N SER A 176 -24.78 -7.42 3.66
CA SER A 176 -25.75 -6.97 2.67
C SER A 176 -27.17 -7.50 2.97
N GLN A 177 -28.21 -6.71 2.65
CA GLN A 177 -29.61 -7.05 2.93
C GLN A 177 -30.05 -8.43 2.41
N TYR A 178 -29.49 -8.91 1.29
CA TYR A 178 -29.86 -10.21 0.73
C TYR A 178 -29.26 -11.41 1.48
N GLN A 179 -28.23 -11.17 2.30
CA GLN A 179 -27.59 -12.19 3.14
C GLN A 179 -28.46 -12.57 4.34
N ALA A 180 -29.53 -11.81 4.61
CA ALA A 180 -30.56 -12.24 5.54
C ALA A 180 -31.43 -13.35 4.93
N GLY A 181 -31.71 -14.38 5.71
CA GLY A 181 -32.62 -15.48 5.40
C GLY A 181 -34.04 -15.17 5.84
N ARG A 182 -34.24 -15.07 7.15
CA ARG A 182 -35.53 -14.79 7.79
C ARG A 182 -35.33 -13.96 9.04
N PHE A 183 -36.36 -13.24 9.47
CA PHE A 183 -36.32 -12.39 10.66
C PHE A 183 -37.59 -12.52 11.49
N ARG A 184 -37.53 -12.09 12.75
CA ARG A 184 -38.68 -12.05 13.65
C ARG A 184 -38.51 -10.98 14.71
N LYS A 185 -39.59 -10.54 15.34
CA LYS A 185 -39.50 -9.74 16.55
C LYS A 185 -38.96 -10.59 17.70
N LEU A 186 -38.03 -10.06 18.49
CA LEU A 186 -37.51 -10.78 19.66
C LEU A 186 -38.66 -11.07 20.65
N GLY A 187 -38.67 -12.28 21.21
CA GLY A 187 -39.73 -12.76 22.09
C GLY A 187 -40.96 -13.31 21.38
N THR A 188 -40.99 -13.33 20.04
CA THR A 188 -42.05 -13.98 19.25
C THR A 188 -41.55 -15.25 18.57
N GLU A 189 -42.45 -16.18 18.24
CA GLU A 189 -42.08 -17.45 17.58
C GLU A 189 -42.10 -17.36 16.04
N GLY A 190 -42.95 -16.50 15.46
CA GLY A 190 -43.18 -16.44 14.01
C GLY A 190 -42.02 -15.82 13.23
N TRP A 191 -41.32 -16.64 12.45
CA TRP A 191 -40.32 -16.18 11.48
C TRP A 191 -40.96 -15.72 10.17
N ILE A 192 -40.38 -14.68 9.59
CA ILE A 192 -40.76 -14.09 8.31
C ILE A 192 -39.58 -14.24 7.36
N GLU A 193 -39.77 -14.95 6.25
CA GLU A 193 -38.77 -15.08 5.19
C GLU A 193 -38.51 -13.71 4.54
N VAL A 194 -37.24 -13.43 4.23
CA VAL A 194 -36.84 -12.18 3.56
C VAL A 194 -37.17 -12.28 2.07
N GLY A 195 -38.03 -11.37 1.60
CA GLY A 195 -38.41 -11.26 0.19
C GLY A 195 -37.34 -10.61 -0.70
N ALA A 196 -37.70 -10.36 -1.96
CA ALA A 196 -36.81 -9.77 -2.95
C ALA A 196 -36.43 -8.32 -2.63
N GLU A 197 -37.29 -7.61 -1.89
CA GLU A 197 -37.08 -6.26 -1.37
C GLU A 197 -35.97 -6.18 -0.30
N GLY A 198 -35.53 -7.33 0.23
CA GLY A 198 -34.51 -7.41 1.27
C GLY A 198 -35.04 -7.10 2.67
N ILE A 199 -34.21 -7.34 3.67
CA ILE A 199 -34.54 -7.05 5.07
C ILE A 199 -34.55 -5.53 5.33
N ASP A 200 -35.32 -5.06 6.30
CA ASP A 200 -35.36 -3.65 6.69
C ASP A 200 -34.00 -3.17 7.24
N SER A 201 -33.25 -2.41 6.43
CA SER A 201 -31.91 -1.90 6.75
C SER A 201 -31.88 -0.79 7.80
N THR A 202 -33.04 -0.36 8.32
CA THR A 202 -33.12 0.80 9.22
C THR A 202 -32.94 0.50 10.71
N MET A 203 -32.48 -0.71 11.06
CA MET A 203 -32.17 -1.14 12.43
C MET A 203 -31.17 -2.30 12.46
N PRO A 204 -30.48 -2.50 13.60
CA PRO A 204 -29.70 -3.71 13.84
C PRO A 204 -30.61 -4.92 14.15
N TYR A 205 -30.07 -6.10 13.88
CA TYR A 205 -30.68 -7.38 14.18
C TYR A 205 -29.77 -8.22 15.08
N ARG A 206 -30.38 -9.07 15.92
CA ARG A 206 -29.66 -10.04 16.73
C ARG A 206 -29.64 -11.41 16.05
N LEU A 207 -28.47 -11.95 15.74
CA LEU A 207 -28.30 -13.34 15.36
C LEU A 207 -27.95 -14.15 16.61
N ASN A 208 -28.78 -15.14 16.95
CA ASN A 208 -28.43 -16.12 17.98
C ASN A 208 -27.65 -17.26 17.32
N LEU A 209 -26.47 -17.58 17.84
CA LEU A 209 -25.57 -18.56 17.27
C LEU A 209 -25.94 -19.96 17.76
N PRO A 210 -26.30 -20.89 16.85
CA PRO A 210 -26.65 -22.25 17.24
C PRO A 210 -25.47 -22.96 17.91
N GLY A 211 -25.73 -23.67 19.01
CA GLY A 211 -24.74 -24.53 19.67
C GLY A 211 -23.91 -23.86 20.78
N SER A 212 -23.68 -22.54 20.74
CA SER A 212 -22.83 -21.85 21.73
C SER A 212 -23.58 -20.96 22.73
N ASN A 213 -24.89 -20.75 22.54
CA ASN A 213 -25.71 -19.76 23.26
C ASN A 213 -25.19 -18.30 23.14
N ARG A 214 -24.19 -18.05 22.29
CA ARG A 214 -23.70 -16.70 21.99
C ARG A 214 -24.63 -16.01 21.01
N HIS A 215 -24.42 -14.71 20.84
CA HIS A 215 -25.13 -13.93 19.86
C HIS A 215 -24.22 -12.83 19.33
N ILE A 216 -24.50 -12.37 18.12
CA ILE A 216 -23.83 -11.22 17.51
C ILE A 216 -24.87 -10.32 16.85
N ASN A 217 -24.59 -9.01 16.83
CA ASN A 217 -25.47 -8.05 16.18
C ASN A 217 -25.06 -7.86 14.72
N ILE A 218 -26.03 -7.70 13.83
CA ILE A 218 -25.81 -7.54 12.40
C ILE A 218 -26.48 -6.26 11.94
N PHE A 219 -25.72 -5.43 11.25
CA PHE A 219 -26.21 -4.28 10.51
C PHE A 219 -26.31 -4.63 9.02
N PHE A 220 -27.49 -4.46 8.43
CA PHE A 220 -27.71 -4.68 7.01
C PHE A 220 -27.73 -3.36 6.27
N TYR A 221 -26.68 -3.03 5.53
CA TYR A 221 -26.58 -1.71 4.87
C TYR A 221 -27.60 -1.55 3.74
N ASN A 222 -27.98 -0.31 3.45
CA ASN A 222 -28.90 0.00 2.36
C ASN A 222 -28.21 -0.26 1.00
N GLY A 223 -28.54 -1.40 0.39
CA GLY A 223 -27.95 -1.86 -0.86
C GLY A 223 -28.16 -0.87 -2.02
N PRO A 224 -29.40 -0.43 -2.30
CA PRO A 224 -29.67 0.51 -3.39
C PRO A 224 -28.91 1.85 -3.29
N ILE A 225 -28.80 2.43 -2.10
CA ILE A 225 -28.03 3.68 -1.93
C ILE A 225 -26.53 3.41 -2.08
N SER A 226 -26.01 2.31 -1.52
CA SER A 226 -24.59 1.95 -1.62
C SER A 226 -24.17 1.71 -3.08
N GLN A 227 -25.01 1.03 -3.87
CA GLN A 227 -24.80 0.85 -5.31
C GLN A 227 -24.82 2.20 -6.06
N ALA A 228 -25.75 3.10 -5.73
CA ALA A 228 -25.82 4.41 -6.37
C ALA A 228 -24.58 5.27 -6.08
N VAL A 229 -23.97 5.15 -4.90
CA VAL A 229 -22.71 5.83 -4.57
C VAL A 229 -21.58 5.35 -5.49
N ALA A 230 -21.49 4.04 -5.71
CA ALA A 230 -20.44 3.46 -6.53
C ALA A 230 -20.64 3.68 -8.04
N PHE A 231 -21.88 3.71 -8.55
CA PHE A 231 -22.15 3.60 -10.00
C PHE A 231 -23.06 4.69 -10.60
N GLU A 232 -23.68 5.56 -9.81
CA GLU A 232 -24.65 6.58 -10.30
C GLU A 232 -24.16 8.03 -10.15
N ASN A 233 -22.84 8.26 -10.09
CA ASN A 233 -22.21 9.59 -10.05
C ASN A 233 -22.68 10.52 -8.91
N LEU A 234 -23.19 9.96 -7.79
CA LEU A 234 -23.66 10.73 -6.64
C LEU A 234 -22.55 11.60 -6.01
N LEU A 235 -21.30 11.17 -6.12
CA LEU A 235 -20.15 11.86 -5.54
C LEU A 235 -19.68 13.07 -6.35
N THR A 236 -20.40 13.46 -7.41
CA THR A 236 -20.15 14.73 -8.11
C THR A 236 -20.70 15.96 -7.36
N ASN A 237 -21.62 15.76 -6.41
CA ASN A 237 -22.24 16.83 -5.64
C ASN A 237 -22.63 16.36 -4.22
N GLY A 238 -22.03 16.97 -3.19
CA GLY A 238 -22.29 16.58 -1.79
C GLY A 238 -23.71 16.87 -1.29
N GLU A 239 -24.41 17.88 -1.82
CA GLU A 239 -25.80 18.16 -1.46
C GLU A 239 -26.74 17.08 -2.03
N LEU A 240 -26.53 16.68 -3.29
CA LEU A 240 -27.27 15.56 -3.89
C LEU A 240 -27.04 14.27 -3.09
N PHE A 241 -25.80 14.02 -2.67
CA PHE A 241 -25.47 12.87 -1.85
C PHE A 241 -26.18 12.91 -0.49
N ALA A 242 -26.18 14.05 0.19
CA ALA A 242 -26.90 14.24 1.45
C ALA A 242 -28.41 13.99 1.31
N HIS A 243 -29.04 14.53 0.25
CA HIS A 243 -30.46 14.30 0.00
C HIS A 243 -30.77 12.84 -0.34
N ARG A 244 -29.89 12.16 -1.08
CA ARG A 244 -30.05 10.74 -1.37
C ARG A 244 -30.02 9.89 -0.11
N LEU A 245 -29.11 10.18 0.83
CA LEU A 245 -29.08 9.53 2.15
C LEU A 245 -30.36 9.82 2.95
N ALA A 246 -30.80 11.09 2.99
CA ALA A 246 -32.03 11.48 3.68
C ALA A 246 -33.28 10.79 3.10
N GLY A 247 -33.29 10.51 1.79
CA GLY A 247 -34.36 9.76 1.13
C GLY A 247 -34.48 8.30 1.57
N GLY A 248 -33.51 7.77 2.32
CA GLY A 248 -33.57 6.42 2.89
C GLY A 248 -34.48 6.29 4.13
N PHE A 249 -34.88 7.40 4.76
CA PHE A 249 -35.79 7.37 5.91
C PHE A 249 -37.23 7.11 5.48
N ASN A 250 -37.97 6.34 6.28
CA ASN A 250 -39.38 6.10 6.07
C ASN A 250 -40.22 6.87 7.10
N GLU A 251 -40.94 7.90 6.65
CA GLU A 251 -41.77 8.76 7.51
C GLU A 251 -42.95 8.01 8.18
N SER A 252 -43.37 6.86 7.65
CA SER A 252 -44.47 6.07 8.24
C SER A 252 -44.05 5.23 9.44
N LYS A 253 -42.74 5.09 9.71
CA LYS A 253 -42.23 4.27 10.82
C LYS A 253 -42.02 5.12 12.08
N GLU A 254 -42.84 4.92 13.10
CA GLU A 254 -42.72 5.62 14.40
C GLU A 254 -41.64 5.02 15.34
N ARG A 255 -40.40 4.89 14.85
CA ARG A 255 -39.25 4.41 15.65
C ARG A 255 -37.96 5.13 15.24
N PRO A 256 -36.89 5.11 16.07
CA PRO A 256 -35.56 5.52 15.63
C PRO A 256 -35.13 4.73 14.39
N GLN A 257 -34.54 5.43 13.43
CA GLN A 257 -34.11 4.86 12.15
C GLN A 257 -32.64 5.17 11.89
N LEU A 258 -31.89 4.14 11.47
CA LEU A 258 -30.53 4.28 10.95
C LEU A 258 -30.56 4.13 9.43
N VAL A 259 -30.21 5.17 8.68
CA VAL A 259 -29.83 4.98 7.28
C VAL A 259 -28.33 4.78 7.23
N HIS A 260 -27.87 3.61 6.79
CA HIS A 260 -26.45 3.36 6.65
C HIS A 260 -26.08 2.68 5.35
N ILE A 261 -24.88 3.01 4.86
CA ILE A 261 -24.31 2.47 3.62
C ILE A 261 -22.93 1.88 3.89
N ALA A 262 -22.51 0.93 3.06
CA ALA A 262 -21.17 0.37 3.08
C ALA A 262 -20.65 0.26 1.64
N THR A 263 -19.44 0.77 1.40
CA THR A 263 -18.76 0.75 0.11
C THR A 263 -17.27 0.51 0.30
N ASP A 264 -16.58 0.08 -0.75
CA ASP A 264 -15.12 0.20 -0.80
C ASP A 264 -14.74 1.67 -0.56
N GLY A 265 -13.79 1.90 0.33
CA GLY A 265 -13.38 3.22 0.77
C GLY A 265 -12.69 4.00 -0.35
N GLU A 266 -12.03 3.29 -1.26
CA GLU A 266 -11.41 3.77 -2.49
C GLU A 266 -12.42 4.47 -3.43
N THR A 267 -13.72 4.28 -3.19
CA THR A 267 -14.79 5.04 -3.88
C THR A 267 -14.67 6.55 -3.64
N TYR A 268 -14.26 6.96 -2.44
CA TYR A 268 -14.15 8.37 -2.04
C TYR A 268 -12.78 8.94 -2.45
N GLY A 269 -12.47 8.96 -3.74
CA GLY A 269 -11.23 9.55 -4.28
C GLY A 269 -10.64 8.80 -5.47
N HIS A 270 -10.23 7.54 -5.27
CA HIS A 270 -9.54 6.76 -6.31
C HIS A 270 -10.48 6.36 -7.46
N HIS A 271 -11.65 5.79 -7.16
CA HIS A 271 -12.63 5.43 -8.20
C HIS A 271 -13.45 6.63 -8.68
N HIS A 272 -13.73 7.58 -7.79
CA HIS A 272 -14.39 8.85 -8.12
C HIS A 272 -13.52 10.00 -7.65
N ARG A 273 -12.81 10.62 -8.58
CA ARG A 273 -11.95 11.79 -8.30
C ARG A 273 -12.76 12.87 -7.59
N HIS A 274 -12.22 13.38 -6.48
CA HIS A 274 -12.87 14.35 -5.58
C HIS A 274 -14.09 13.81 -4.78
N GLY A 275 -14.30 12.50 -4.75
CA GLY A 275 -15.39 11.88 -3.98
C GLY A 275 -15.27 12.12 -2.47
N GLU A 276 -14.06 12.29 -1.94
CA GLU A 276 -13.80 12.69 -0.56
C GLU A 276 -14.36 14.07 -0.23
N MET A 277 -14.35 15.00 -1.20
CA MET A 277 -14.89 16.35 -1.03
C MET A 277 -16.42 16.33 -1.01
N ALA A 278 -17.03 15.52 -1.87
CA ALA A 278 -18.48 15.33 -1.86
C ALA A 278 -18.95 14.67 -0.56
N LEU A 279 -18.22 13.68 -0.04
CA LEU A 279 -18.46 13.10 1.28
C LEU A 279 -18.37 14.15 2.39
N ALA A 280 -17.28 14.93 2.44
CA ALA A 280 -17.09 15.96 3.44
C ALA A 280 -18.21 17.01 3.42
N TYR A 281 -18.58 17.46 2.22
CA TYR A 281 -19.67 18.42 2.04
C TYR A 281 -21.02 17.83 2.46
N ALA A 282 -21.31 16.57 2.10
CA ALA A 282 -22.55 15.92 2.49
C ALA A 282 -22.70 15.83 4.02
N LEU A 283 -21.64 15.44 4.71
CA LEU A 283 -21.60 15.37 6.18
C LEU A 283 -21.83 16.76 6.81
N ASP A 284 -21.09 17.78 6.36
CA ASP A 284 -21.22 19.16 6.84
C ASP A 284 -22.63 19.73 6.56
N TYR A 285 -23.21 19.40 5.40
CA TYR A 285 -24.57 19.81 5.02
C TYR A 285 -25.64 19.16 5.90
N ILE A 286 -25.54 17.85 6.15
CA ILE A 286 -26.46 17.10 7.03
C ILE A 286 -26.46 17.68 8.45
N GLU A 287 -25.27 17.92 9.02
CA GLU A 287 -25.12 18.47 10.36
C GLU A 287 -25.63 19.91 10.43
N THR A 288 -25.23 20.77 9.48
CA THR A 288 -25.59 22.20 9.47
C THR A 288 -27.10 22.41 9.31
N HIS A 289 -27.76 21.62 8.46
CA HIS A 289 -29.20 21.72 8.22
C HIS A 289 -30.03 20.84 9.16
N LYS A 290 -29.39 20.12 10.10
CA LYS A 290 -30.04 19.23 11.07
C LYS A 290 -30.96 18.19 10.40
N ILE A 291 -30.53 17.65 9.26
CA ILE A 291 -31.30 16.66 8.49
C ILE A 291 -31.39 15.33 9.27
N ALA A 292 -30.28 14.89 9.84
CA ALA A 292 -30.14 13.71 10.67
C ALA A 292 -28.92 13.85 11.58
N ARG A 293 -28.81 13.02 12.61
CA ARG A 293 -27.62 12.90 13.43
C ARG A 293 -26.62 11.94 12.77
N ILE A 294 -25.39 12.39 12.54
CA ILE A 294 -24.29 11.50 12.16
C ILE A 294 -23.92 10.63 13.37
N THR A 295 -23.72 9.33 13.16
CA THR A 295 -23.36 8.34 14.18
C THR A 295 -22.39 7.31 13.62
N ASN A 296 -21.75 6.52 14.50
CA ASN A 296 -21.17 5.24 14.14
C ASN A 296 -22.04 4.07 14.66
N TYR A 297 -21.68 2.83 14.30
CA TYR A 297 -22.43 1.63 14.68
C TYR A 297 -22.43 1.34 16.17
N GLY A 298 -21.32 1.60 16.88
CA GLY A 298 -21.20 1.39 18.32
C GLY A 298 -22.16 2.27 19.10
N GLU A 299 -22.15 3.58 18.82
CA GLU A 299 -23.06 4.55 19.45
C GLU A 299 -24.53 4.20 19.16
N TYR A 300 -24.86 3.89 17.89
CA TYR A 300 -26.23 3.54 17.55
C TYR A 300 -26.69 2.26 18.26
N LEU A 301 -25.83 1.24 18.35
CA LEU A 301 -26.15 -0.03 19.00
C LEU A 301 -26.42 0.14 20.50
N ASP A 302 -25.66 1.00 21.17
CA ASP A 302 -25.82 1.28 22.60
C ASP A 302 -27.09 2.10 22.88
N LEU A 303 -27.42 3.06 22.02
CA LEU A 303 -28.65 3.85 22.13
C LEU A 303 -29.90 3.03 21.75
N HIS A 304 -29.79 2.16 20.77
CA HIS A 304 -30.91 1.46 20.13
C HIS A 304 -30.60 -0.03 19.88
N PRO A 305 -30.61 -0.86 20.94
CA PRO A 305 -30.35 -2.29 20.82
C PRO A 305 -31.37 -2.99 19.90
N PRO A 306 -31.00 -4.12 19.27
CA PRO A 306 -31.86 -4.80 18.31
C PRO A 306 -33.16 -5.27 18.97
N THR A 307 -34.26 -4.98 18.30
CA THR A 307 -35.62 -5.43 18.69
C THR A 307 -36.04 -6.68 17.93
N HIS A 308 -35.27 -7.08 16.91
CA HIS A 308 -35.55 -8.18 16.01
C HIS A 308 -34.39 -9.18 15.98
N GLY A 309 -34.74 -10.46 15.85
CA GLY A 309 -33.82 -11.54 15.56
C GLY A 309 -33.74 -11.79 14.06
N VAL A 310 -32.60 -12.30 13.59
CA VAL A 310 -32.38 -12.68 12.20
C VAL A 310 -31.72 -14.05 12.12
N GLU A 311 -31.92 -14.75 11.02
CA GLU A 311 -31.08 -15.85 10.53
C GLU A 311 -30.47 -15.44 9.20
N ILE A 312 -29.22 -15.81 8.95
CA ILE A 312 -28.48 -15.47 7.74
C ILE A 312 -28.44 -16.65 6.76
N LYS A 313 -28.16 -16.35 5.50
CA LYS A 313 -27.79 -17.32 4.47
C LYS A 313 -26.27 -17.50 4.52
N GLU A 314 -25.81 -18.69 4.91
CA GLU A 314 -24.38 -19.03 4.93
C GLU A 314 -23.80 -19.10 3.52
N LEU A 315 -22.46 -18.99 3.42
CA LEU A 315 -21.71 -19.06 2.16
C LEU A 315 -22.13 -17.98 1.16
N THR A 316 -22.60 -16.84 1.66
CA THR A 316 -22.91 -15.64 0.88
C THR A 316 -21.85 -14.55 1.07
N ALA A 317 -21.71 -13.65 0.10
CA ALA A 317 -20.77 -12.51 0.10
C ALA A 317 -21.39 -11.34 -0.69
N TRP A 318 -21.06 -10.07 -0.43
CA TRP A 318 -21.69 -8.88 -1.06
C TRP A 318 -21.41 -8.70 -2.56
N SER A 319 -20.30 -9.23 -3.06
CA SER A 319 -19.72 -8.92 -4.37
C SER A 319 -19.89 -10.07 -5.37
N CYS A 320 -20.66 -11.10 -5.01
CA CYS A 320 -20.98 -12.23 -5.88
C CYS A 320 -22.42 -12.72 -5.66
N ALA A 321 -23.22 -12.66 -6.72
CA ALA A 321 -24.60 -13.16 -6.71
C ALA A 321 -24.70 -14.68 -6.46
N HIS A 322 -23.60 -15.41 -6.62
CA HIS A 322 -23.49 -16.85 -6.42
C HIS A 322 -22.85 -17.20 -5.05
N GLY A 323 -22.86 -16.27 -4.10
CA GLY A 323 -22.29 -16.48 -2.77
C GLY A 323 -20.76 -16.43 -2.77
N VAL A 324 -20.09 -17.45 -2.24
CA VAL A 324 -18.61 -17.50 -2.19
C VAL A 324 -17.96 -18.13 -3.42
N GLU A 325 -18.75 -18.48 -4.44
CA GLU A 325 -18.26 -19.19 -5.62
C GLU A 325 -17.21 -18.41 -6.43
N ARG A 326 -17.19 -17.07 -6.37
CA ARG A 326 -16.15 -16.23 -7.00
C ARG A 326 -14.74 -16.66 -6.58
N TRP A 327 -14.54 -17.19 -5.38
CA TRP A 327 -13.21 -17.54 -4.85
C TRP A 327 -12.91 -19.04 -4.85
N GLN A 328 -13.74 -19.84 -5.52
CA GLN A 328 -13.51 -21.28 -5.64
C GLN A 328 -13.90 -21.90 -6.98
N ASN A 329 -14.80 -21.31 -7.77
CA ASN A 329 -15.35 -21.94 -8.97
C ASN A 329 -15.58 -20.95 -10.13
N ASN A 330 -15.94 -21.50 -11.29
CA ASN A 330 -16.35 -20.75 -12.47
C ASN A 330 -17.81 -20.29 -12.35
N CYS A 331 -18.09 -19.31 -11.50
CA CYS A 331 -19.43 -18.72 -11.36
C CYS A 331 -19.77 -17.67 -12.44
N GLY A 332 -18.88 -17.46 -13.42
CA GLY A 332 -19.04 -16.45 -14.46
C GLY A 332 -18.92 -14.99 -13.98
N CYS A 333 -18.65 -14.73 -12.70
CA CYS A 333 -18.36 -13.37 -12.24
C CYS A 333 -16.94 -12.95 -12.68
N HIS A 334 -16.87 -11.91 -13.52
CA HIS A 334 -15.65 -11.34 -14.10
C HIS A 334 -15.74 -9.81 -14.18
N SER A 335 -14.65 -9.11 -14.49
CA SER A 335 -14.56 -7.64 -14.52
C SER A 335 -15.35 -6.95 -15.64
N GLY A 336 -15.91 -7.73 -16.57
CA GLY A 336 -16.54 -7.22 -17.79
C GLY A 336 -15.58 -6.81 -18.92
N LEU A 337 -14.27 -6.71 -18.68
CA LEU A 337 -13.33 -6.07 -19.61
C LEU A 337 -12.96 -6.91 -20.84
N LYS A 338 -13.06 -8.24 -20.77
CA LYS A 338 -12.60 -9.16 -21.83
C LYS A 338 -13.69 -10.19 -22.20
N PRO A 339 -14.45 -9.96 -23.28
CA PRO A 339 -15.41 -10.92 -23.79
C PRO A 339 -14.74 -12.26 -24.16
N GLY A 340 -15.35 -13.38 -23.76
CA GLY A 340 -14.88 -14.74 -24.08
C GLY A 340 -13.91 -15.37 -23.09
N TRP A 341 -13.44 -14.62 -22.08
CA TRP A 341 -12.66 -15.18 -20.98
C TRP A 341 -13.55 -15.92 -19.98
N ASN A 342 -13.02 -16.96 -19.34
CA ASN A 342 -13.72 -17.77 -18.34
C ASN A 342 -12.90 -17.94 -17.05
N GLN A 343 -13.56 -18.42 -16.00
CA GLN A 343 -13.01 -18.49 -14.65
C GLN A 343 -12.79 -19.95 -14.20
N ALA A 344 -12.66 -20.89 -15.15
CA ALA A 344 -12.41 -22.31 -14.86
C ALA A 344 -11.08 -22.55 -14.13
N TRP A 345 -10.12 -21.62 -14.22
CA TRP A 345 -8.83 -21.68 -13.53
C TRP A 345 -8.93 -21.56 -12.01
N ARG A 346 -10.02 -20.97 -11.48
CA ARG A 346 -10.19 -20.71 -10.04
C ARG A 346 -10.26 -21.98 -9.21
N ALA A 347 -10.94 -23.01 -9.70
CA ALA A 347 -11.11 -24.27 -8.98
C ALA A 347 -9.79 -25.06 -8.85
N PRO A 348 -9.02 -25.31 -9.93
CA PRO A 348 -7.72 -25.95 -9.79
C PRO A 348 -6.71 -25.14 -8.97
N LEU A 349 -6.73 -23.82 -9.04
CA LEU A 349 -5.92 -22.96 -8.17
C LEU A 349 -6.29 -23.15 -6.70
N ARG A 350 -7.58 -23.08 -6.36
CA ARG A 350 -8.03 -23.28 -4.98
C ARG A 350 -7.67 -24.68 -4.48
N HIS A 351 -7.80 -25.69 -5.35
CA HIS A 351 -7.45 -27.07 -5.04
C HIS A 351 -5.96 -27.24 -4.75
N SER A 352 -5.06 -26.67 -5.57
CA SER A 352 -3.61 -26.77 -5.35
C SER A 352 -3.17 -26.13 -4.03
N LEU A 353 -3.72 -24.96 -3.68
CA LEU A 353 -3.42 -24.27 -2.42
C LEU A 353 -3.98 -25.02 -1.20
N ASN A 354 -5.20 -25.55 -1.29
CA ASN A 354 -5.77 -26.40 -0.25
C ASN A 354 -4.93 -27.67 -0.05
N TRP A 355 -4.50 -28.31 -1.14
CA TRP A 355 -3.62 -29.48 -1.09
C TRP A 355 -2.31 -29.16 -0.39
N LEU A 356 -1.67 -28.03 -0.73
CA LEU A 356 -0.41 -27.59 -0.11
C LEU A 356 -0.59 -27.40 1.41
N ARG A 357 -1.58 -26.60 1.84
CA ARG A 357 -1.85 -26.36 3.27
C ARG A 357 -2.14 -27.65 4.03
N ASN A 358 -2.97 -28.52 3.46
CA ASN A 358 -3.43 -29.73 4.14
C ASN A 358 -2.29 -30.75 4.31
N ASN A 359 -1.39 -30.88 3.34
CA ASN A 359 -0.21 -31.75 3.46
C ASN A 359 0.83 -31.20 4.45
N LEU A 360 0.93 -29.88 4.61
CA LEU A 360 1.87 -29.24 5.54
C LEU A 360 1.40 -29.25 6.98
N THR A 361 0.09 -29.23 7.22
CA THR A 361 -0.48 -29.20 8.57
C THR A 361 0.07 -30.30 9.51
N PRO A 362 0.08 -31.60 9.13
CA PRO A 362 0.64 -32.64 9.99
C PRO A 362 2.16 -32.53 10.16
N LEU A 363 2.90 -32.08 9.14
CA LEU A 363 4.36 -31.88 9.22
C LEU A 363 4.70 -30.75 10.19
N TYR A 364 4.01 -29.61 10.07
CA TYR A 364 4.10 -28.49 10.99
C TYR A 364 3.83 -28.94 12.42
N GLU A 365 2.69 -29.61 12.66
CA GLU A 365 2.30 -29.98 14.02
C GLU A 365 3.30 -30.96 14.65
N LYS A 366 3.80 -31.93 13.88
CA LYS A 366 4.80 -32.89 14.35
C LYS A 366 6.11 -32.22 14.74
N ASP A 367 6.65 -31.35 13.88
CA ASP A 367 7.97 -30.75 14.12
C ASP A 367 7.89 -29.62 15.16
N ALA A 368 6.87 -28.76 15.09
CA ALA A 368 6.69 -27.67 16.03
C ALA A 368 6.53 -28.13 17.48
N ARG A 369 5.90 -29.29 17.74
CA ARG A 369 5.78 -29.89 19.09
C ARG A 369 7.13 -30.25 19.73
N ARG A 370 8.21 -30.34 18.95
CA ARG A 370 9.55 -30.56 19.48
C ARG A 370 10.06 -29.32 20.22
N TYR A 371 9.68 -28.13 19.76
CA TYR A 371 10.20 -26.85 20.24
C TYR A 371 9.19 -26.03 21.04
N LEU A 372 7.89 -26.20 20.78
CA LEU A 372 6.81 -25.36 21.32
C LEU A 372 5.88 -26.15 22.25
N LYS A 373 5.41 -25.50 23.32
CA LYS A 373 4.44 -26.06 24.29
C LYS A 373 3.13 -26.45 23.61
N ASP A 374 2.60 -25.52 22.81
CA ASP A 374 1.45 -25.74 21.93
C ASP A 374 1.65 -24.98 20.60
N PRO A 375 1.84 -25.69 19.48
CA PRO A 375 2.07 -25.07 18.18
C PRO A 375 0.94 -24.14 17.71
N TRP A 376 -0.31 -24.45 18.05
CA TRP A 376 -1.46 -23.68 17.53
C TRP A 376 -1.68 -22.40 18.32
N THR A 377 -1.53 -22.42 19.65
CA THR A 377 -1.49 -21.19 20.46
C THR A 377 -0.29 -20.33 20.08
N ALA A 378 0.89 -20.91 19.88
CA ALA A 378 2.08 -20.16 19.44
C ALA A 378 1.86 -19.47 18.09
N ARG A 379 1.22 -20.15 17.12
CA ARG A 379 0.81 -19.56 15.84
C ARG A 379 -0.13 -18.37 16.04
N ASN A 380 -1.16 -18.51 16.87
CA ASN A 380 -2.12 -17.42 17.13
C ASN A 380 -1.43 -16.20 17.75
N GLU A 381 -0.48 -16.41 18.66
CA GLU A 381 0.26 -15.34 19.34
C GLU A 381 1.43 -14.77 18.52
N TYR A 382 1.77 -15.40 17.39
CA TYR A 382 2.85 -14.94 16.51
C TYR A 382 2.59 -13.56 15.89
N ILE A 383 1.34 -13.09 15.86
CA ILE A 383 1.01 -11.71 15.48
C ILE A 383 1.81 -10.66 16.27
N LYS A 384 2.13 -10.94 17.54
CA LYS A 384 2.98 -10.05 18.35
C LYS A 384 4.38 -9.89 17.77
N VAL A 385 4.93 -10.95 17.18
CA VAL A 385 6.23 -10.92 16.51
C VAL A 385 6.12 -10.20 15.17
N ILE A 386 5.04 -10.45 14.40
CA ILE A 386 4.80 -9.78 13.11
C ILE A 386 4.73 -8.26 13.31
N LEU A 387 3.96 -7.79 14.31
CA LEU A 387 3.81 -6.36 14.63
C LEU A 387 5.09 -5.72 15.17
N ASN A 388 6.01 -6.50 15.77
CA ASN A 388 7.25 -5.99 16.31
C ASN A 388 8.35 -7.06 16.30
N ARG A 389 9.24 -6.99 15.32
CA ARG A 389 10.35 -7.95 15.15
C ARG A 389 11.61 -7.60 15.95
N SER A 390 11.52 -6.73 16.95
CA SER A 390 12.67 -6.42 17.81
C SER A 390 13.21 -7.69 18.48
N PRO A 391 14.54 -7.79 18.69
CA PRO A 391 15.15 -8.95 19.35
C PRO A 391 14.49 -9.30 20.69
N GLN A 392 14.16 -8.27 21.48
CA GLN A 392 13.54 -8.41 22.79
C GLN A 392 12.15 -9.06 22.71
N ASN A 393 11.33 -8.67 21.74
CA ASN A 393 9.99 -9.21 21.58
C ASN A 393 10.00 -10.66 21.07
N ILE A 394 10.93 -10.99 20.16
CA ILE A 394 11.15 -12.37 19.71
C ILE A 394 11.61 -13.26 20.88
N ASP A 395 12.55 -12.78 21.71
CA ASP A 395 13.03 -13.54 22.86
C ASP A 395 11.91 -13.74 23.89
N GLN A 396 11.02 -12.76 24.07
CA GLN A 396 9.82 -12.90 24.89
C GLN A 396 8.85 -13.94 24.32
N PHE A 397 8.63 -13.97 23.00
CA PHE A 397 7.84 -15.00 22.35
C PHE A 397 8.39 -16.41 22.64
N PHE A 398 9.71 -16.60 22.50
CA PHE A 398 10.34 -17.88 22.84
C PHE A 398 10.17 -18.23 24.32
N ASN A 399 10.38 -17.30 25.25
CA ASN A 399 10.19 -17.55 26.68
C ASN A 399 8.76 -18.00 27.02
N ASN A 400 7.77 -17.43 26.34
CA ASN A 400 6.36 -17.75 26.57
C ASN A 400 5.97 -19.11 25.97
N HIS A 401 6.42 -19.41 24.75
CA HIS A 401 5.89 -20.52 23.96
C HIS A 401 6.82 -21.72 23.81
N ALA A 402 8.13 -21.58 24.02
CA ALA A 402 9.07 -22.69 23.85
C ALA A 402 8.90 -23.75 24.96
N ALA A 403 8.93 -25.02 24.58
CA ALA A 403 8.85 -26.15 25.51
C ALA A 403 10.12 -26.30 26.38
N HIS A 404 11.24 -25.76 25.90
CA HIS A 404 12.54 -25.72 26.58
C HIS A 404 13.35 -24.51 26.07
N ARG A 405 14.53 -24.28 26.65
CA ARG A 405 15.43 -23.21 26.18
C ARG A 405 16.01 -23.58 24.81
N LEU A 406 15.62 -22.84 23.78
CA LEU A 406 16.04 -23.08 22.40
C LEU A 406 17.46 -22.57 22.13
N ASN A 407 18.27 -23.38 21.46
CA ASN A 407 19.52 -22.93 20.87
C ASN A 407 19.28 -22.13 19.56
N GLU A 408 20.33 -21.54 18.98
CA GLU A 408 20.22 -20.69 17.79
C GLU A 408 19.55 -21.39 16.59
N SER A 409 19.94 -22.64 16.30
CA SER A 409 19.36 -23.41 15.20
C SER A 409 17.88 -23.74 15.41
N GLU A 410 17.49 -23.99 16.67
CA GLU A 410 16.10 -24.26 17.04
C GLU A 410 15.25 -23.00 16.98
N GLN A 411 15.80 -21.84 17.36
CA GLN A 411 15.13 -20.54 17.19
C GLN A 411 14.85 -20.25 15.71
N ILE A 412 15.83 -20.47 14.84
CA ILE A 412 15.66 -20.30 13.38
C ILE A 412 14.57 -21.27 12.88
N ALA A 413 14.60 -22.54 13.30
CA ALA A 413 13.59 -23.52 12.91
C ALA A 413 12.17 -23.10 13.34
N VAL A 414 12.00 -22.62 14.58
CA VAL A 414 10.71 -22.11 15.07
C VAL A 414 10.24 -20.91 14.26
N LEU A 415 11.10 -19.93 13.98
CA LEU A 415 10.71 -18.77 13.17
C LEU A 415 10.31 -19.19 11.74
N LYS A 416 11.06 -20.10 11.10
CA LYS A 416 10.70 -20.66 9.79
C LYS A 416 9.35 -21.39 9.84
N LEU A 417 9.06 -22.16 10.90
CA LEU A 417 7.76 -22.81 11.10
C LEU A 417 6.61 -21.80 11.22
N MET A 418 6.82 -20.70 11.95
CA MET A 418 5.81 -19.63 12.10
C MET A 418 5.58 -18.88 10.78
N GLU A 419 6.66 -18.51 10.06
CA GLU A 419 6.54 -17.84 8.76
C GLU A 419 5.92 -18.74 7.70
N MET A 420 6.16 -20.05 7.75
CA MET A 420 5.48 -21.01 6.88
C MET A 420 3.96 -20.98 7.11
N GLN A 421 3.51 -20.91 8.37
CA GLN A 421 2.09 -20.78 8.69
C GLN A 421 1.51 -19.41 8.30
N ARG A 422 2.26 -18.31 8.44
CA ARG A 422 1.86 -16.98 7.99
C ARG A 422 1.64 -16.96 6.48
N ASN A 423 2.62 -17.43 5.71
CA ASN A 423 2.54 -17.48 4.25
C ASN A 423 1.46 -18.45 3.74
N ALA A 424 1.22 -19.55 4.46
CA ALA A 424 0.13 -20.48 4.16
C ALA A 424 -1.27 -19.84 4.32
N MET A 425 -1.40 -18.77 5.12
CA MET A 425 -2.62 -17.96 5.16
C MET A 425 -2.63 -16.86 4.09
N LEU A 426 -1.49 -16.20 3.84
CA LEU A 426 -1.38 -15.11 2.85
C LEU A 426 -1.71 -15.58 1.41
N MET A 427 -1.42 -16.83 1.07
CA MET A 427 -1.79 -17.40 -0.24
C MET A 427 -3.32 -17.53 -0.47
N PHE A 428 -4.16 -17.26 0.54
CA PHE A 428 -5.62 -17.26 0.43
C PHE A 428 -6.25 -15.86 0.52
N THR A 429 -5.47 -14.80 0.36
CA THR A 429 -5.98 -13.42 0.20
C THR A 429 -6.98 -13.37 -0.97
N SER A 430 -8.16 -12.77 -0.76
CA SER A 430 -9.28 -12.90 -1.71
C SER A 430 -8.98 -12.37 -3.12
N CYS A 431 -8.13 -11.35 -3.23
CA CYS A 431 -7.80 -10.68 -4.49
C CYS A 431 -7.21 -11.62 -5.54
N GLY A 432 -6.53 -12.70 -5.13
CA GLY A 432 -5.97 -13.71 -6.03
C GLY A 432 -6.99 -14.49 -6.86
N TRP A 433 -8.30 -14.31 -6.61
CA TRP A 433 -9.37 -14.87 -7.43
C TRP A 433 -10.28 -13.82 -8.06
N PHE A 434 -10.17 -12.54 -7.70
CA PHE A 434 -11.21 -11.55 -8.00
C PHE A 434 -11.31 -11.23 -9.50
N PHE A 435 -10.16 -11.09 -10.15
CA PHE A 435 -10.03 -10.74 -11.57
C PHE A 435 -10.11 -11.94 -12.50
N ASP A 436 -9.84 -11.71 -13.79
CA ASP A 436 -10.31 -12.59 -14.85
C ASP A 436 -9.33 -13.72 -15.21
N ASP A 437 -8.04 -13.62 -14.85
CA ASP A 437 -7.01 -14.57 -15.28
C ASP A 437 -5.99 -14.95 -14.18
N ILE A 438 -5.50 -16.20 -14.26
CA ILE A 438 -4.46 -16.71 -13.36
C ILE A 438 -3.10 -16.01 -13.50
N SER A 439 -2.85 -15.32 -14.62
CA SER A 439 -1.65 -14.49 -14.82
C SER A 439 -1.76 -13.07 -14.26
N GLY A 440 -2.88 -12.71 -13.63
CA GLY A 440 -3.06 -11.42 -12.95
C GLY A 440 -2.04 -11.22 -11.84
N ILE A 441 -1.73 -9.95 -11.53
CA ILE A 441 -0.70 -9.59 -10.54
C ILE A 441 -1.06 -10.11 -9.15
N GLU A 442 -2.35 -10.10 -8.78
CA GLU A 442 -2.86 -10.59 -7.51
C GLU A 442 -2.72 -12.12 -7.42
N THR A 443 -2.98 -12.82 -8.52
CA THR A 443 -2.84 -14.29 -8.56
C THR A 443 -1.37 -14.71 -8.52
N ILE A 444 -0.49 -13.97 -9.20
CA ILE A 444 0.97 -14.16 -9.12
C ILE A 444 1.43 -13.98 -7.67
N GLN A 445 0.94 -12.96 -6.97
CA GLN A 445 1.30 -12.68 -5.59
C GLN A 445 0.95 -13.84 -4.64
N ILE A 446 -0.26 -14.40 -4.72
CA ILE A 446 -0.63 -15.56 -3.88
C ILE A 446 0.19 -16.81 -4.19
N LEU A 447 0.61 -16.98 -5.45
CA LEU A 447 1.51 -18.07 -5.84
C LEU A 447 2.95 -17.85 -5.36
N GLN A 448 3.40 -16.61 -5.20
CA GLN A 448 4.67 -16.31 -4.53
C GLN A 448 4.62 -16.70 -3.06
N TYR A 449 3.52 -16.39 -2.34
CA TYR A 449 3.32 -16.89 -0.98
C TYR A 449 3.33 -18.42 -0.92
N ALA A 450 2.67 -19.11 -1.86
CA ALA A 450 2.70 -20.57 -1.95
C ALA A 450 4.12 -21.12 -2.20
N ARG A 451 4.91 -20.47 -3.07
CA ARG A 451 6.32 -20.85 -3.30
C ARG A 451 7.15 -20.66 -2.03
N ARG A 452 6.95 -19.57 -1.29
CA ARG A 452 7.63 -19.31 -0.01
C ARG A 452 7.32 -20.41 1.01
N VAL A 453 6.07 -20.84 1.08
CA VAL A 453 5.65 -21.99 1.89
C VAL A 453 6.39 -23.27 1.48
N ILE A 454 6.43 -23.58 0.18
CA ILE A 454 7.14 -24.76 -0.35
C ILE A 454 8.64 -24.70 -0.03
N GLN A 455 9.27 -23.53 -0.13
CA GLN A 455 10.68 -23.36 0.22
C GLN A 455 10.93 -23.66 1.70
N LEU A 456 10.17 -23.03 2.60
CA LEU A 456 10.33 -23.24 4.04
C LEU A 456 10.08 -24.70 4.43
N ALA A 457 9.12 -25.36 3.78
CA ALA A 457 8.85 -26.77 3.98
C ALA A 457 10.00 -27.68 3.50
N GLU A 458 10.63 -27.37 2.37
CA GLU A 458 11.82 -28.09 1.89
C GLU A 458 12.98 -27.92 2.88
N GLU A 459 13.26 -26.70 3.34
CA GLU A 459 14.34 -26.41 4.28
C GLU A 459 14.13 -27.07 5.66
N LEU A 460 12.88 -27.14 6.14
CA LEU A 460 12.54 -27.70 7.44
C LEU A 460 12.40 -29.23 7.42
N PHE A 461 11.86 -29.80 6.33
CA PHE A 461 11.41 -31.19 6.29
C PHE A 461 12.03 -32.03 5.17
N GLY A 462 12.73 -31.43 4.20
CA GLY A 462 13.19 -32.12 2.98
C GLY A 462 12.01 -32.64 2.13
N ALA A 463 10.87 -31.95 2.17
CA ALA A 463 9.63 -32.40 1.57
C ALA A 463 9.50 -31.88 0.12
N GLY A 464 9.69 -32.77 -0.86
CA GLY A 464 9.58 -32.49 -2.30
C GLY A 464 8.16 -32.21 -2.82
N LEU A 465 7.45 -31.26 -2.21
CA LEU A 465 6.05 -30.91 -2.49
C LEU A 465 5.88 -30.11 -3.80
N GLU A 466 6.94 -29.47 -4.29
CA GLU A 466 6.86 -28.57 -5.45
C GLU A 466 6.35 -29.28 -6.71
N LYS A 467 6.81 -30.51 -6.96
CA LYS A 467 6.45 -31.26 -8.16
C LYS A 467 4.94 -31.54 -8.21
N ASP A 468 4.40 -32.10 -7.13
CA ASP A 468 2.98 -32.47 -7.04
C ASP A 468 2.09 -31.23 -7.03
N PHE A 469 2.52 -30.16 -6.36
CA PHE A 469 1.84 -28.86 -6.41
C PHE A 469 1.70 -28.33 -7.85
N LEU A 470 2.79 -28.39 -8.62
CA LEU A 470 2.80 -27.94 -10.02
C LEU A 470 1.98 -28.82 -10.94
N GLU A 471 1.88 -30.12 -10.67
CA GLU A 471 1.02 -31.03 -11.41
C GLU A 471 -0.45 -30.64 -11.25
N ILE A 472 -0.91 -30.38 -10.02
CA ILE A 472 -2.28 -29.91 -9.75
C ILE A 472 -2.50 -28.53 -10.38
N LEU A 473 -1.57 -27.59 -10.18
CA LEU A 473 -1.66 -26.23 -10.69
C LEU A 473 -1.71 -26.16 -12.23
N SER A 474 -1.15 -27.15 -12.93
CA SER A 474 -1.17 -27.23 -14.39
C SER A 474 -2.57 -27.32 -15.01
N GLN A 475 -3.56 -27.71 -14.22
CA GLN A 475 -4.97 -27.76 -14.63
C GLN A 475 -5.60 -26.36 -14.70
N ALA A 476 -5.05 -25.37 -14.00
CA ALA A 476 -5.51 -23.98 -14.11
C ALA A 476 -5.01 -23.35 -15.41
N LYS A 477 -5.88 -23.25 -16.42
CA LYS A 477 -5.52 -22.69 -17.74
C LYS A 477 -5.67 -21.17 -17.75
N SER A 478 -4.68 -20.46 -18.28
CA SER A 478 -4.83 -19.04 -18.55
C SER A 478 -5.76 -18.82 -19.75
N ASN A 479 -6.54 -17.75 -19.70
CA ASN A 479 -7.26 -17.18 -20.82
C ASN A 479 -6.31 -16.59 -21.89
N ARG A 480 -5.02 -16.45 -21.56
CA ARG A 480 -3.95 -16.02 -22.46
C ARG A 480 -3.16 -17.23 -22.93
N SER A 481 -3.41 -17.68 -24.16
CA SER A 481 -2.82 -18.91 -24.70
C SER A 481 -1.28 -18.87 -24.73
N GLU A 482 -0.68 -17.68 -24.92
CA GLU A 482 0.76 -17.47 -24.91
C GLU A 482 1.42 -17.66 -23.53
N LEU A 483 0.63 -17.65 -22.45
CA LEU A 483 1.11 -17.88 -21.08
C LEU A 483 0.85 -19.31 -20.59
N GLY A 484 0.06 -20.10 -21.31
CA GLY A 484 -0.16 -21.52 -21.01
C GLY A 484 -1.02 -21.74 -19.77
N ASN A 485 -0.47 -22.46 -18.79
CA ASN A 485 -1.17 -22.84 -17.56
C ASN A 485 -0.46 -22.39 -16.28
N GLY A 486 -1.07 -22.62 -15.13
CA GLY A 486 -0.53 -22.20 -13.83
C GLY A 486 0.87 -22.74 -13.54
N SER A 487 1.25 -23.93 -14.03
CA SER A 487 2.62 -24.46 -13.90
C SER A 487 3.63 -23.66 -14.75
N ASP A 488 3.23 -23.27 -15.96
CA ASP A 488 4.06 -22.47 -16.86
C ASP A 488 4.26 -21.06 -16.30
N ILE A 489 3.19 -20.46 -15.80
CA ILE A 489 3.19 -19.16 -15.11
C ILE A 489 4.10 -19.22 -13.88
N TYR A 490 3.96 -20.27 -13.05
CA TYR A 490 4.79 -20.46 -11.87
C TYR A 490 6.29 -20.48 -12.24
N LYS A 491 6.68 -21.28 -13.24
CA LYS A 491 8.08 -21.39 -13.66
C LYS A 491 8.61 -20.08 -14.25
N LYS A 492 7.76 -19.33 -14.97
CA LYS A 492 8.14 -18.11 -15.67
C LYS A 492 8.23 -16.89 -14.74
N TYR A 493 7.32 -16.75 -13.78
CA TYR A 493 7.17 -15.51 -13.00
C TYR A 493 7.39 -15.69 -11.49
N ILE A 494 7.12 -16.87 -10.92
CA ILE A 494 7.19 -17.10 -9.47
C ILE A 494 8.54 -17.71 -9.07
N LYS A 495 9.00 -18.74 -9.78
CA LYS A 495 10.29 -19.38 -9.45
C LYS A 495 11.48 -18.40 -9.52
N PRO A 496 11.57 -17.50 -10.51
CA PRO A 496 12.67 -16.53 -10.58
C PRO A 496 12.61 -15.42 -9.52
N SER A 497 11.43 -15.15 -8.92
CA SER A 497 11.29 -14.12 -7.89
C SER A 497 11.77 -14.57 -6.51
N MET A 498 12.05 -15.86 -6.33
CA MET A 498 12.63 -16.40 -5.10
C MET A 498 13.95 -15.68 -4.77
N VAL A 499 14.13 -15.39 -3.49
CA VAL A 499 15.36 -14.80 -2.94
C VAL A 499 15.89 -15.67 -1.81
N ASP A 500 17.16 -16.03 -1.92
CA ASP A 500 17.95 -16.69 -0.89
C ASP A 500 19.10 -15.79 -0.44
N LEU A 501 19.83 -16.21 0.61
CA LEU A 501 20.94 -15.42 1.15
C LEU A 501 22.06 -15.16 0.11
N PRO A 502 22.47 -16.13 -0.74
CA PRO A 502 23.40 -15.85 -1.84
C PRO A 502 22.92 -14.74 -2.79
N LYS A 503 21.65 -14.74 -3.20
CA LYS A 503 21.10 -13.68 -4.07
C LYS A 503 21.07 -12.31 -3.38
N VAL A 504 20.79 -12.24 -2.08
CA VAL A 504 20.96 -11.00 -1.30
C VAL A 504 22.43 -10.55 -1.30
N GLY A 505 23.37 -11.49 -1.20
CA GLY A 505 24.80 -11.21 -1.28
C GLY A 505 25.22 -10.66 -2.64
N ALA A 506 24.67 -11.20 -3.73
CA ALA A 506 24.91 -10.71 -5.08
C ALA A 506 24.38 -9.31 -5.27
N HIS A 507 23.16 -9.07 -4.77
CA HIS A 507 22.56 -7.75 -4.77
C HIS A 507 23.39 -6.73 -4.01
N TYR A 508 23.86 -7.06 -2.80
CA TYR A 508 24.77 -6.22 -2.03
C TYR A 508 26.06 -5.92 -2.79
N ALA A 509 26.72 -6.97 -3.33
CA ALA A 509 27.97 -6.84 -4.06
C ALA A 509 27.82 -5.93 -5.28
N ILE A 510 26.82 -6.16 -6.12
CA ILE A 510 26.55 -5.33 -7.31
C ILE A 510 26.26 -3.89 -6.90
N SER A 511 25.40 -3.67 -5.91
CA SER A 511 25.03 -2.32 -5.47
C SER A 511 26.23 -1.57 -4.86
N SER A 512 27.15 -2.28 -4.21
CA SER A 512 28.34 -1.69 -3.57
C SER A 512 29.34 -1.05 -4.54
N LEU A 513 29.25 -1.37 -5.84
CA LEU A 513 30.02 -0.70 -6.91
C LEU A 513 29.54 0.72 -7.22
N PHE A 514 28.27 1.02 -6.89
CA PHE A 514 27.60 2.27 -7.23
C PHE A 514 27.24 3.10 -5.98
N ALA A 515 27.00 2.45 -4.85
CA ALA A 515 26.64 3.08 -3.58
C ALA A 515 27.71 2.86 -2.50
N LYS A 516 27.90 3.86 -1.63
CA LYS A 516 28.77 3.73 -0.46
C LYS A 516 27.98 3.16 0.72
N TYR A 517 28.14 1.87 0.99
CA TYR A 517 27.62 1.24 2.20
C TYR A 517 28.57 1.41 3.39
N GLY A 518 27.99 1.52 4.59
CA GLY A 518 28.73 1.42 5.85
C GLY A 518 29.12 -0.03 6.17
N LYS A 519 29.84 -0.23 7.28
CA LYS A 519 30.19 -1.58 7.77
C LYS A 519 28.96 -2.45 8.07
N GLN A 520 27.86 -1.82 8.45
CA GLN A 520 26.56 -2.45 8.62
C GLN A 520 25.58 -1.70 7.73
N THR A 521 24.81 -2.43 6.95
CA THR A 521 23.73 -1.87 6.14
C THR A 521 22.53 -2.79 6.19
N GLN A 522 21.35 -2.23 5.96
CA GLN A 522 20.13 -2.99 5.81
C GLN A 522 19.70 -2.92 4.34
N ILE A 523 19.31 -4.07 3.79
CA ILE A 523 18.67 -4.16 2.48
C ILE A 523 17.37 -4.94 2.70
N PHE A 524 16.23 -4.25 2.55
CA PHE A 524 14.92 -4.80 2.86
C PHE A 524 14.89 -5.45 4.27
N CYS A 525 14.45 -6.69 4.40
CA CYS A 525 14.43 -7.43 5.67
C CYS A 525 15.76 -8.16 6.02
N TYR A 526 16.88 -7.78 5.39
CA TYR A 526 18.19 -8.39 5.63
C TYR A 526 19.21 -7.39 6.18
N ASN A 527 19.89 -7.78 7.26
CA ASN A 527 21.05 -7.09 7.77
C ASN A 527 22.31 -7.64 7.10
N ILE A 528 23.20 -6.75 6.68
CA ILE A 528 24.46 -7.10 6.03
C ILE A 528 25.61 -6.50 6.83
N ASP A 529 26.45 -7.35 7.38
CA ASP A 529 27.71 -6.99 8.01
C ASP A 529 28.86 -7.19 7.02
N GLN A 530 29.50 -6.10 6.61
CA GLN A 530 30.69 -6.14 5.78
C GLN A 530 31.89 -6.62 6.64
N LEU A 531 32.37 -7.84 6.36
CA LEU A 531 33.51 -8.43 7.07
C LEU A 531 34.82 -7.99 6.42
N GLU A 532 34.88 -8.04 5.09
CA GLU A 532 36.07 -7.69 4.33
C GLU A 532 35.67 -7.12 2.96
N LYS A 533 36.46 -6.15 2.47
CA LYS A 533 36.25 -5.51 1.17
C LYS A 533 37.59 -5.05 0.61
N GLN A 534 37.84 -5.39 -0.64
CA GLN A 534 38.90 -4.80 -1.46
C GLN A 534 38.28 -4.32 -2.77
N ALA A 535 38.47 -3.04 -3.08
CA ALA A 535 38.02 -2.45 -4.33
C ALA A 535 39.22 -1.97 -5.16
N ALA A 536 39.10 -2.05 -6.47
CA ALA A 536 40.03 -1.51 -7.45
C ALA A 536 39.26 -0.76 -8.54
N ILE A 537 39.81 0.34 -9.04
CA ILE A 537 39.20 1.17 -10.08
C ILE A 537 40.27 1.45 -11.14
N THR A 538 39.92 1.18 -12.41
CA THR A 538 40.79 1.45 -13.56
C THR A 538 39.94 2.06 -14.67
N GLY A 539 40.05 3.38 -14.89
CA GLY A 539 39.14 4.11 -15.77
C GLY A 539 37.70 4.06 -15.23
N GLU A 540 36.76 3.64 -16.08
CA GLU A 540 35.35 3.41 -15.69
C GLU A 540 35.12 2.02 -15.08
N ALA A 541 36.06 1.09 -15.27
CA ALA A 541 35.94 -0.26 -14.76
C ALA A 541 36.15 -0.27 -13.23
N LYS A 542 35.34 -1.07 -12.55
CA LYS A 542 35.40 -1.25 -11.09
C LYS A 542 35.40 -2.73 -10.77
N LEU A 543 36.27 -3.15 -9.86
CA LEU A 543 36.28 -4.48 -9.27
C LEU A 543 36.10 -4.35 -7.77
N GLU A 544 35.30 -5.23 -7.19
CA GLU A 544 35.21 -5.43 -5.76
C GLU A 544 35.23 -6.92 -5.41
N VAL A 545 36.06 -7.30 -4.44
CA VAL A 545 36.13 -8.65 -3.88
C VAL A 545 36.01 -8.54 -2.37
N GLY A 546 35.14 -9.33 -1.77
CA GLY A 546 34.82 -9.15 -0.37
C GLY A 546 34.12 -10.33 0.28
N ARG A 547 33.80 -10.13 1.56
CA ARG A 547 33.02 -11.04 2.39
C ARG A 547 31.99 -10.26 3.17
N ALA A 548 30.78 -10.80 3.21
CA ALA A 548 29.69 -10.22 3.96
C ALA A 548 28.95 -11.32 4.71
N ARG A 549 28.50 -11.01 5.92
CA ARG A 549 27.51 -11.82 6.64
C ARG A 549 26.14 -11.22 6.38
N ILE A 550 25.21 -12.07 5.97
CA ILE A 550 23.84 -11.71 5.66
C ILE A 550 22.95 -12.41 6.67
N THR A 551 22.10 -11.66 7.35
CA THR A 551 21.20 -12.18 8.38
C THR A 551 19.78 -11.70 8.12
N SER A 552 18.83 -12.64 8.01
CA SER A 552 17.41 -12.32 7.89
C SER A 552 16.86 -11.79 9.22
N GLN A 553 16.19 -10.64 9.19
CA GLN A 553 15.45 -10.12 10.34
C GLN A 553 14.18 -10.95 10.64
N ILE A 554 13.71 -11.74 9.67
CA ILE A 554 12.47 -12.51 9.76
C ILE A 554 12.71 -13.86 10.43
N THR A 555 13.74 -14.59 9.98
CA THR A 555 14.02 -15.96 10.46
C THR A 555 15.26 -16.05 11.36
N ARG A 556 16.03 -14.97 11.51
CA ARG A 556 17.39 -14.95 12.10
C ARG A 556 18.41 -15.84 11.39
N GLU A 557 18.05 -16.43 10.25
CA GLU A 557 18.98 -17.22 9.46
C GLU A 557 20.12 -16.35 8.96
N SER A 558 21.35 -16.85 9.10
CA SER A 558 22.56 -16.12 8.75
C SER A 558 23.51 -16.97 7.92
N ALA A 559 24.10 -16.37 6.89
CA ALA A 559 25.15 -16.99 6.09
C ALA A 559 26.28 -15.98 5.85
N THR A 560 27.52 -16.47 5.81
CA THR A 560 28.66 -15.68 5.34
C THR A 560 28.94 -16.05 3.90
N VAL A 561 28.95 -15.06 3.02
CA VAL A 561 29.21 -15.24 1.58
C VAL A 561 30.49 -14.52 1.19
N CYS A 562 31.25 -15.15 0.31
CA CYS A 562 32.31 -14.51 -0.45
C CYS A 562 31.75 -14.03 -1.78
N TYR A 563 32.22 -12.90 -2.27
CA TYR A 563 31.79 -12.36 -3.55
C TYR A 563 32.96 -11.74 -4.32
N GLY A 564 32.88 -11.82 -5.63
CA GLY A 564 33.69 -11.06 -6.57
C GLY A 564 32.76 -10.43 -7.61
N VAL A 565 32.83 -9.11 -7.76
CA VAL A 565 31.94 -8.36 -8.63
C VAL A 565 32.72 -7.35 -9.45
N VAL A 566 32.41 -7.28 -10.73
CA VAL A 566 33.13 -6.43 -11.67
C VAL A 566 32.16 -5.72 -12.60
N TYR A 567 32.43 -4.43 -12.82
CA TYR A 567 31.75 -3.58 -13.78
C TYR A 567 32.76 -3.11 -14.82
N PHE A 568 32.46 -3.31 -16.09
CA PHE A 568 33.36 -2.95 -17.20
C PHE A 568 32.87 -1.76 -18.03
N GLY A 569 31.79 -1.10 -17.62
CA GLY A 569 31.15 0.00 -18.35
C GLY A 569 29.78 -0.37 -18.91
N TYR A 570 28.99 0.66 -19.23
CA TYR A 570 27.60 0.57 -19.70
C TYR A 570 26.73 -0.32 -18.80
N HIS A 571 26.27 -1.46 -19.31
CA HIS A 571 25.36 -2.39 -18.63
C HIS A 571 26.05 -3.70 -18.20
N ASN A 572 27.37 -3.80 -18.35
CA ASN A 572 28.09 -5.07 -18.13
C ASN A 572 28.57 -5.17 -16.68
N VAL A 573 27.79 -5.88 -15.87
CA VAL A 573 28.15 -6.29 -14.50
C VAL A 573 28.14 -7.81 -14.43
N ILE A 574 29.17 -8.39 -13.82
CA ILE A 574 29.26 -9.81 -13.50
C ILE A 574 29.58 -9.94 -12.02
N CYS A 575 28.80 -10.76 -11.31
CA CYS A 575 28.95 -11.00 -9.89
C CYS A 575 28.93 -12.50 -9.59
N GLY A 576 30.03 -13.04 -9.09
CA GLY A 576 30.07 -14.38 -8.50
C GLY A 576 29.86 -14.29 -6.99
N VAL A 577 28.97 -15.13 -6.46
CA VAL A 577 28.70 -15.23 -5.02
C VAL A 577 28.59 -16.69 -4.61
N GLY A 578 29.18 -17.02 -3.46
CA GLY A 578 29.09 -18.35 -2.89
C GLY A 578 29.76 -18.47 -1.54
N ALA A 579 29.60 -19.63 -0.91
CA ALA A 579 30.43 -20.02 0.23
C ALA A 579 31.74 -20.62 -0.30
N LEU A 580 32.88 -20.05 0.09
CA LEU A 580 34.18 -20.64 -0.23
C LEU A 580 34.62 -21.59 0.89
N ALA A 581 35.07 -22.79 0.52
CA ALA A 581 35.32 -23.88 1.45
C ALA A 581 36.44 -23.61 2.47
N ASN A 582 37.39 -22.72 2.15
CA ASN A 582 38.47 -22.35 3.06
C ASN A 582 39.03 -20.94 2.80
N GLU A 583 39.78 -20.43 3.77
CA GLU A 583 40.42 -19.11 3.75
C GLU A 583 41.45 -18.92 2.62
N ASN A 584 42.12 -19.99 2.19
CA ASN A 584 43.15 -19.90 1.16
C ASN A 584 42.54 -19.61 -0.21
N LEU A 585 41.45 -20.31 -0.58
CA LEU A 585 40.73 -20.08 -1.83
C LEU A 585 40.24 -18.64 -1.96
N TYR A 586 39.78 -18.02 -0.87
CA TYR A 586 39.40 -16.61 -0.90
C TYR A 586 40.59 -15.69 -1.09
N ARG A 587 41.74 -15.98 -0.46
CA ARG A 587 42.96 -15.18 -0.66
C ARG A 587 43.46 -15.29 -2.09
N GLU A 588 43.40 -16.48 -2.68
CA GLU A 588 43.74 -16.74 -4.09
C GLU A 588 42.78 -15.99 -5.01
N LEU A 589 41.45 -16.14 -4.85
CA LEU A 589 40.44 -15.35 -5.57
C LEU A 589 40.77 -13.86 -5.53
N LYS A 590 40.97 -13.32 -4.32
CA LYS A 590 41.24 -11.90 -4.08
C LYS A 590 42.53 -11.43 -4.76
N GLN A 591 43.61 -12.21 -4.67
CA GLN A 591 44.90 -11.86 -5.26
C GLN A 591 44.87 -11.97 -6.78
N GLU A 592 44.37 -13.07 -7.33
CA GLU A 592 44.38 -13.36 -8.77
C GLU A 592 43.44 -12.44 -9.54
N THR A 593 42.20 -12.24 -9.07
CA THR A 593 41.25 -11.32 -9.75
C THR A 593 41.73 -9.88 -9.70
N THR A 594 42.27 -9.42 -8.56
CA THR A 594 42.85 -8.07 -8.46
C THR A 594 44.06 -7.93 -9.39
N ALA A 595 44.94 -8.94 -9.46
CA ALA A 595 46.10 -8.90 -10.34
C ALA A 595 45.71 -8.89 -11.82
N ALA A 596 44.73 -9.70 -12.23
CA ALA A 596 44.19 -9.70 -13.59
C ALA A 596 43.55 -8.36 -13.95
N PHE A 597 42.75 -7.79 -13.04
CA PHE A 597 42.12 -6.48 -13.22
C PHE A 597 43.14 -5.34 -13.35
N ASN A 598 44.20 -5.35 -12.53
CA ASN A 598 45.28 -4.36 -12.61
C ASN A 598 46.10 -4.48 -13.92
N ARG A 599 46.11 -5.65 -14.57
CA ARG A 599 46.68 -5.85 -15.91
C ARG A 599 45.71 -5.48 -17.05
N ALA A 600 44.50 -5.01 -16.73
CA ALA A 600 43.41 -4.76 -17.67
C ALA A 600 43.01 -6.01 -18.50
N ASP A 601 43.21 -7.21 -17.96
CA ASP A 601 42.81 -8.48 -18.60
C ASP A 601 41.40 -8.88 -18.13
N LEU A 602 40.39 -8.20 -18.67
CA LEU A 602 38.99 -8.42 -18.30
C LEU A 602 38.50 -9.86 -18.59
N PRO A 603 38.85 -10.49 -19.74
CA PRO A 603 38.52 -11.89 -19.98
C PRO A 603 39.07 -12.83 -18.92
N GLU A 604 40.28 -12.58 -18.41
CA GLU A 604 40.82 -13.36 -17.29
C GLU A 604 40.05 -13.15 -15.99
N VAL A 605 39.61 -11.92 -15.68
CA VAL A 605 38.77 -11.67 -14.50
C VAL A 605 37.48 -12.49 -14.57
N ILE A 606 36.82 -12.55 -15.72
CA ILE A 606 35.59 -13.34 -15.90
C ILE A 606 35.87 -14.82 -15.69
N ARG A 607 36.91 -15.37 -16.33
CA ARG A 607 37.30 -16.78 -16.15
C ARG A 607 37.61 -17.13 -14.71
N LEU A 608 38.29 -16.24 -13.98
CA LEU A 608 38.59 -16.45 -12.56
C LEU A 608 37.31 -16.42 -11.72
N LEU A 609 36.39 -15.49 -11.96
CA LEU A 609 35.09 -15.48 -11.26
C LEU A 609 34.30 -16.76 -11.54
N ASP A 610 34.22 -17.21 -12.79
CA ASP A 610 33.56 -18.47 -13.15
C ASP A 610 34.23 -19.68 -12.47
N PHE A 611 35.56 -19.71 -12.39
CA PHE A 611 36.31 -20.79 -11.75
C PHE A 611 36.08 -20.85 -10.23
N TYR A 612 36.22 -19.72 -9.53
CA TYR A 612 36.07 -19.69 -8.07
C TYR A 612 34.61 -19.82 -7.61
N PHE A 613 33.66 -19.49 -8.48
CA PHE A 613 32.23 -19.61 -8.21
C PHE A 613 31.57 -20.65 -9.14
N GLU A 614 32.29 -21.72 -9.52
CA GLU A 614 31.78 -22.79 -10.39
C GLU A 614 30.57 -23.53 -9.78
N ASP A 615 30.59 -23.72 -8.45
CA ASP A 615 29.46 -24.20 -7.64
C ASP A 615 28.52 -23.05 -7.18
N GLY A 616 28.91 -21.81 -7.47
CA GLY A 616 28.15 -20.60 -7.15
C GLY A 616 27.21 -20.19 -8.28
N VAL A 617 26.55 -19.05 -8.09
CA VAL A 617 25.68 -18.47 -9.12
C VAL A 617 26.33 -17.18 -9.61
N ILE A 618 26.43 -17.06 -10.94
CA ILE A 618 26.84 -15.82 -11.60
C ILE A 618 25.60 -14.96 -11.83
N TYR A 619 25.63 -13.75 -11.30
CA TYR A 619 24.55 -12.77 -11.40
C TYR A 619 24.99 -11.59 -12.28
N SER A 620 24.02 -11.00 -12.97
CA SER A 620 24.15 -9.75 -13.71
C SER A 620 23.17 -8.69 -13.17
N LEU A 621 23.12 -7.52 -13.81
CA LEU A 621 22.11 -6.50 -13.50
C LEU A 621 20.67 -7.00 -13.68
N LYS A 622 20.42 -8.10 -14.41
CA LYS A 622 19.05 -8.62 -14.62
C LYS A 622 18.50 -9.37 -13.40
N GLU A 623 19.37 -9.86 -12.52
CA GLU A 623 19.01 -10.74 -11.41
C GLU A 623 18.93 -10.03 -10.04
N ILE A 624 19.22 -8.73 -9.98
CA ILE A 624 19.07 -7.90 -8.77
C ILE A 624 17.62 -7.43 -8.57
N PHE A 625 17.25 -7.10 -7.33
CA PHE A 625 15.93 -6.59 -6.97
C PHE A 625 15.56 -5.33 -7.76
N LYS A 626 14.29 -5.20 -8.17
CA LYS A 626 13.86 -4.21 -9.16
C LYS A 626 14.17 -2.77 -8.76
N ASP A 627 14.03 -2.43 -7.48
CA ASP A 627 14.23 -1.06 -7.02
C ASP A 627 15.70 -0.63 -7.15
N GLN A 628 16.65 -1.48 -6.72
CA GLN A 628 18.06 -1.16 -6.93
C GLN A 628 18.48 -1.36 -8.38
N GLN A 629 17.83 -2.24 -9.13
CA GLN A 629 18.05 -2.34 -10.57
C GLN A 629 17.78 -0.99 -11.24
N ARG A 630 16.64 -0.35 -10.93
CA ARG A 630 16.34 1.00 -11.42
C ARG A 630 17.34 2.02 -10.92
N ASN A 631 17.63 2.06 -9.63
CA ASN A 631 18.61 3.02 -9.09
C ASN A 631 19.97 2.92 -9.79
N ILE A 632 20.48 1.70 -10.00
CA ILE A 632 21.77 1.48 -10.68
C ILE A 632 21.66 1.84 -12.16
N LEU A 633 20.57 1.45 -12.84
CA LEU A 633 20.34 1.84 -14.22
C LEU A 633 20.22 3.36 -14.37
N ASP A 634 19.56 4.05 -13.44
CA ASP A 634 19.46 5.51 -13.43
C ASP A 634 20.84 6.14 -13.24
N ILE A 635 21.71 5.61 -12.37
CA ILE A 635 23.10 6.09 -12.25
C ILE A 635 23.87 5.92 -13.57
N ILE A 636 23.73 4.76 -14.22
CA ILE A 636 24.39 4.45 -15.50
C ILE A 636 23.82 5.31 -16.64
N LEU A 637 22.51 5.54 -16.66
CA LEU A 637 21.82 6.31 -17.68
C LEU A 637 22.04 7.81 -17.48
N ASN A 638 22.11 8.32 -16.25
CA ASN A 638 22.29 9.74 -15.97
C ASN A 638 23.57 10.29 -16.60
N SER A 639 24.69 9.56 -16.57
CA SER A 639 25.91 10.01 -17.27
C SER A 639 25.71 10.12 -18.78
N THR A 640 25.01 9.13 -19.37
CA THR A 640 24.69 9.13 -20.80
C THR A 640 23.72 10.27 -21.13
N LEU A 641 22.71 10.48 -20.30
CA LEU A 641 21.70 11.51 -20.45
C LEU A 641 22.28 12.91 -20.25
N ASP A 642 23.25 13.09 -19.35
CA ASP A 642 23.97 14.36 -19.15
C ASP A 642 24.82 14.73 -20.39
N GLU A 643 25.47 13.75 -21.02
CA GLU A 643 26.19 13.95 -22.29
C GLU A 643 25.23 14.33 -23.41
N VAL A 644 24.14 13.57 -23.56
CA VAL A 644 23.08 13.85 -24.54
C VAL A 644 22.46 15.23 -24.28
N GLU A 645 22.23 15.61 -23.02
CA GLU A 645 21.76 16.94 -22.63
C GLU A 645 22.73 18.03 -23.05
N ALA A 646 24.02 17.84 -22.80
CA ALA A 646 25.04 18.82 -23.15
C ALA A 646 25.08 19.05 -24.67
N ASP A 647 24.89 18.00 -25.47
CA ASP A 647 24.89 18.10 -26.92
C ASP A 647 23.61 18.74 -27.46
N TYR A 648 22.43 18.37 -26.95
CA TYR A 648 21.17 19.04 -27.31
C TYR A 648 21.16 20.51 -26.89
N ARG A 649 21.71 20.84 -25.72
CA ARG A 649 21.89 22.23 -25.27
C ARG A 649 22.76 23.01 -26.25
N LYS A 650 23.92 22.49 -26.67
CA LYS A 650 24.78 23.16 -27.65
C LYS A 650 24.07 23.40 -28.99
N ILE A 651 23.35 22.39 -29.49
CA ILE A 651 22.58 22.49 -30.74
C ILE A 651 21.55 23.61 -30.61
N TYR A 652 20.82 23.61 -29.50
CA TYR A 652 19.80 24.61 -29.23
C TYR A 652 20.38 26.02 -29.13
N GLU A 653 21.36 26.24 -28.25
CA GLU A 653 21.97 27.56 -28.00
C GLU A 653 22.58 28.15 -29.28
N HIS A 654 23.21 27.31 -30.12
CA HIS A 654 23.81 27.76 -31.38
C HIS A 654 22.77 28.17 -32.44
N HIS A 655 21.57 27.58 -32.39
CA HIS A 655 20.55 27.78 -33.42
C HIS A 655 19.30 28.53 -32.93
N ALA A 656 19.23 28.96 -31.66
CA ALA A 656 18.08 29.63 -31.07
C ALA A 656 17.62 30.87 -31.89
N PHE A 657 18.57 31.71 -32.33
CA PHE A 657 18.25 32.87 -33.17
C PHE A 657 17.66 32.49 -34.53
N LEU A 658 18.17 31.42 -35.15
CA LEU A 658 17.65 30.91 -36.42
C LEU A 658 16.24 30.35 -36.24
N MET A 659 15.99 29.63 -35.14
CA MET A 659 14.67 29.08 -34.84
C MET A 659 13.64 30.20 -34.67
N ARG A 660 13.97 31.26 -33.91
CA ARG A 660 13.10 32.44 -33.78
C ARG A 660 12.81 33.10 -35.12
N PHE A 661 13.85 33.31 -35.94
CA PHE A 661 13.69 33.88 -37.29
C PHE A 661 12.76 33.05 -38.19
N LEU A 662 12.92 31.72 -38.20
CA LEU A 662 12.06 30.83 -38.99
C LEU A 662 10.60 30.88 -38.53
N LYS A 663 10.40 30.94 -37.21
CA LYS A 663 9.07 31.03 -36.61
C LYS A 663 8.37 32.34 -36.93
N ASP A 664 9.09 33.47 -36.83
CA ASP A 664 8.59 34.79 -37.20
C ASP A 664 8.19 34.87 -38.69
N MET A 665 8.90 34.14 -39.55
CA MET A 665 8.61 34.00 -40.97
C MET A 665 7.44 33.04 -41.29
N GLY A 666 6.81 32.44 -40.27
CA GLY A 666 5.77 31.43 -40.45
C GLY A 666 6.25 30.13 -41.10
N THR A 667 7.56 29.87 -41.08
CA THR A 667 8.16 28.66 -41.66
C THR A 667 8.21 27.55 -40.60
N PRO A 668 7.79 26.31 -40.92
CA PRO A 668 7.90 25.19 -39.98
C PRO A 668 9.35 24.93 -39.55
N LEU A 669 9.57 24.75 -38.25
CA LEU A 669 10.89 24.41 -37.73
C LEU A 669 11.29 22.98 -38.14
N PRO A 670 12.55 22.75 -38.53
CA PRO A 670 13.05 21.40 -38.74
C PRO A 670 12.90 20.55 -37.48
N HIS A 671 12.42 19.31 -37.64
CA HIS A 671 12.17 18.38 -36.52
C HIS A 671 13.38 18.21 -35.58
N ALA A 672 14.60 18.16 -36.14
CA ALA A 672 15.82 18.03 -35.34
C ALA A 672 16.05 19.21 -34.37
N LEU A 673 15.70 20.43 -34.78
CA LEU A 673 15.81 21.63 -33.92
C LEU A 673 14.69 21.67 -32.87
N ILE A 674 13.50 21.16 -33.23
CA ILE A 674 12.40 20.99 -32.27
C ILE A 674 12.81 20.03 -31.17
N CYS A 675 13.35 18.85 -31.49
CA CYS A 675 13.83 17.90 -30.49
C CYS A 675 14.90 18.48 -29.55
N ALA A 676 15.81 19.31 -30.08
CA ALA A 676 16.84 19.95 -29.28
C ALA A 676 16.28 20.98 -28.30
N ALA A 677 15.35 21.82 -28.75
CA ALA A 677 14.64 22.77 -27.90
C ALA A 677 13.78 22.06 -26.85
N ASP A 678 13.06 21.02 -27.26
CA ASP A 678 12.24 20.18 -26.38
C ASP A 678 13.04 19.61 -25.20
N PHE A 679 14.14 18.94 -25.51
CA PHE A 679 15.00 18.35 -24.49
C PHE A 679 15.64 19.42 -23.58
N HIS A 680 16.19 20.49 -24.15
CA HIS A 680 16.88 21.53 -23.38
C HIS A 680 15.93 22.30 -22.44
N LEU A 681 14.77 22.73 -22.94
CA LEU A 681 13.83 23.55 -22.19
C LEU A 681 13.20 22.76 -21.03
N ASN A 682 12.78 21.51 -21.28
CA ASN A 682 12.24 20.64 -20.24
C ASN A 682 13.27 20.35 -19.13
N ASN A 683 14.51 19.97 -19.47
CA ASN A 683 15.54 19.73 -18.45
C ASN A 683 15.95 20.99 -17.69
N SER A 684 15.99 22.15 -18.35
CA SER A 684 16.32 23.43 -17.71
C SER A 684 15.24 23.86 -16.70
N LEU A 685 13.95 23.70 -17.05
CA LEU A 685 12.84 23.93 -16.14
C LEU A 685 12.89 22.95 -14.96
N ARG A 686 13.12 21.67 -15.24
CA ARG A 686 13.25 20.62 -14.23
C ARG A 686 14.32 20.95 -13.18
N ARG A 687 15.53 21.32 -13.62
CA ARG A 687 16.63 21.75 -12.73
C ARG A 687 16.26 22.99 -11.92
N SER A 688 15.57 23.94 -12.55
CA SER A 688 15.15 25.18 -11.88
C SER A 688 14.11 24.94 -10.78
N PHE A 689 13.17 24.01 -10.98
CA PHE A 689 12.15 23.66 -9.99
C PHE A 689 12.66 22.83 -8.81
N ILE A 690 13.81 22.17 -8.94
CA ILE A 690 14.46 21.44 -7.83
C ILE A 690 15.07 22.41 -6.80
N ASN A 691 15.49 23.59 -7.25
CA ASN A 691 16.12 24.61 -6.40
C ASN A 691 15.12 25.20 -5.40
N GLU A 692 15.52 25.29 -4.14
CA GLU A 692 14.68 25.83 -3.06
C GLU A 692 14.40 27.33 -3.19
N THR A 693 15.28 28.06 -3.89
CA THR A 693 15.10 29.46 -4.27
C THR A 693 15.11 29.55 -5.80
N PRO A 694 13.96 29.36 -6.45
CA PRO A 694 13.89 29.36 -7.91
C PRO A 694 14.18 30.76 -8.47
N ASP A 695 14.99 30.82 -9.54
CA ASP A 695 15.19 32.04 -10.31
C ASP A 695 13.97 32.27 -11.22
N LEU A 696 13.07 33.13 -10.76
CA LEU A 696 11.81 33.43 -11.45
C LEU A 696 12.02 34.07 -12.82
N GLU A 697 13.08 34.89 -12.97
CA GLU A 697 13.36 35.57 -14.24
C GLU A 697 13.82 34.55 -15.28
N TYR A 698 14.72 33.65 -14.88
CA TYR A 698 15.19 32.55 -15.73
C TYR A 698 14.05 31.60 -16.13
N ILE A 699 13.23 31.14 -15.18
CA ILE A 699 12.09 30.25 -15.44
C ILE A 699 11.08 30.92 -16.39
N THR A 700 10.76 32.19 -16.17
CA THR A 700 9.85 32.94 -17.05
C THR A 700 10.40 33.04 -18.47
N GLY A 701 11.72 33.24 -18.61
CA GLY A 701 12.43 33.21 -19.89
C GLY A 701 12.24 31.88 -20.62
N LEU A 702 12.50 30.76 -19.94
CA LEU A 702 12.34 29.41 -20.51
C LEU A 702 10.90 29.12 -20.94
N LEU A 703 9.91 29.51 -20.15
CA LEU A 703 8.49 29.31 -20.47
C LEU A 703 8.04 30.14 -21.66
N LYS A 704 8.50 31.40 -21.74
CA LYS A 704 8.23 32.27 -22.89
C LYS A 704 8.82 31.68 -24.15
N GLU A 705 10.03 31.16 -24.06
CA GLU A 705 10.72 30.57 -25.20
C GLU A 705 10.09 29.26 -25.67
N ALA A 706 9.68 28.38 -24.74
CA ALA A 706 8.90 27.18 -25.06
C ALA A 706 7.60 27.53 -25.79
N LYS A 707 6.92 28.60 -25.34
CA LYS A 707 5.68 29.08 -25.97
C LYS A 707 5.91 29.65 -27.36
N GLU A 708 6.94 30.48 -27.55
CA GLU A 708 7.28 31.08 -28.85
C GLU A 708 7.65 30.00 -29.88
N LEU A 709 8.37 28.96 -29.46
CA LEU A 709 8.79 27.85 -30.30
C LEU A 709 7.75 26.71 -30.42
N GLU A 710 6.61 26.80 -29.73
CA GLU A 710 5.56 25.77 -29.67
C GLU A 710 6.08 24.39 -29.23
N ILE A 711 6.97 24.38 -28.23
CA ILE A 711 7.55 23.17 -27.65
C ILE A 711 6.59 22.56 -26.61
N SER A 712 6.44 21.24 -26.65
CA SER A 712 5.63 20.49 -25.69
C SER A 712 6.39 20.35 -24.38
N LEU A 713 5.80 20.82 -23.27
CA LEU A 713 6.39 20.63 -21.94
C LEU A 713 5.92 19.31 -21.32
N ASP A 714 6.81 18.66 -20.55
CA ASP A 714 6.48 17.54 -19.66
C ASP A 714 5.74 18.06 -18.43
N ASN A 715 4.48 18.44 -18.65
CA ASN A 715 3.65 19.05 -17.63
C ASN A 715 3.54 18.18 -16.37
N ASP A 716 3.41 16.86 -16.53
CA ASP A 716 3.24 15.93 -15.41
C ASP A 716 4.52 15.83 -14.58
N GLY A 717 5.68 15.62 -15.23
CA GLY A 717 6.97 15.55 -14.54
C GLY A 717 7.38 16.88 -13.90
N LEU A 718 7.17 18.00 -14.59
CA LEU A 718 7.47 19.34 -14.06
C LEU A 718 6.55 19.71 -12.89
N SER A 719 5.25 19.40 -12.99
CA SER A 719 4.27 19.61 -11.92
C SER A 719 4.66 18.84 -10.66
N TYR A 720 4.95 17.54 -10.81
CA TYR A 720 5.35 16.69 -9.69
C TYR A 720 6.59 17.21 -8.97
N ILE A 721 7.61 17.61 -9.71
CA ILE A 721 8.87 18.08 -9.15
C ILE A 721 8.68 19.40 -8.38
N LEU A 722 7.94 20.35 -8.96
CA LEU A 722 7.65 21.60 -8.28
C LEU A 722 6.79 21.38 -7.03
N ALA A 723 5.79 20.50 -7.09
CA ALA A 723 4.99 20.13 -5.94
C ALA A 723 5.87 19.55 -4.81
N LYS A 724 6.77 18.60 -5.11
CA LYS A 724 7.70 18.04 -4.12
C LYS A 724 8.65 19.08 -3.50
N THR A 725 9.15 20.03 -4.29
CA THR A 725 9.95 21.15 -3.76
C THR A 725 9.11 22.00 -2.80
N MET A 726 7.87 22.35 -3.18
CA MET A 726 6.96 23.11 -2.34
C MET A 726 6.58 22.34 -1.06
N GLU A 727 6.37 21.02 -1.12
CA GLU A 727 6.14 20.16 0.04
C GLU A 727 7.30 20.24 1.05
N ARG A 728 8.55 20.16 0.56
CA ARG A 728 9.75 20.25 1.41
C ARG A 728 9.84 21.61 2.10
N LEU A 729 9.60 22.70 1.35
CA LEU A 729 9.57 24.06 1.90
C LEU A 729 8.43 24.24 2.92
N ALA A 730 7.25 23.69 2.65
CA ALA A 730 6.11 23.72 3.57
C ALA A 730 6.42 22.97 4.87
N ALA A 731 7.06 21.80 4.80
CA ALA A 731 7.48 21.04 5.98
C ALA A 731 8.53 21.79 6.80
N HIS A 732 9.46 22.50 6.14
CA HIS A 732 10.42 23.37 6.84
C HIS A 732 9.71 24.54 7.53
N TRP A 733 8.69 25.12 6.88
CA TRP A 733 7.91 26.23 7.44
C TRP A 733 7.03 25.80 8.61
N LEU A 734 6.44 24.61 8.57
CA LEU A 734 5.70 24.05 9.70
C LEU A 734 6.58 23.95 10.96
N LYS A 735 7.86 23.59 10.81
CA LYS A 735 8.83 23.54 11.92
C LYS A 735 9.29 24.92 12.38
N ASN A 736 9.35 25.90 11.47
CA ASN A 736 9.81 27.26 11.72
C ASN A 736 8.77 28.30 11.24
N PRO A 737 7.57 28.35 11.86
CA PRO A 737 6.45 29.12 11.31
C PRO A 737 6.68 30.64 11.31
N MET A 738 7.66 31.10 12.11
CA MET A 738 8.03 32.51 12.26
C MET A 738 9.10 32.97 11.26
N ASP A 739 9.65 32.07 10.44
CA ASP A 739 10.65 32.44 9.44
C ASP A 739 10.02 33.23 8.30
N LEU A 740 10.27 34.54 8.30
CA LEU A 740 9.72 35.47 7.32
C LEU A 740 10.34 35.29 5.92
N ASN A 741 11.61 34.91 5.82
CA ASN A 741 12.27 34.70 4.52
C ASN A 741 11.68 33.47 3.83
N LEU A 742 11.45 32.41 4.59
CA LEU A 742 10.81 31.21 4.10
C LEU A 742 9.35 31.47 3.68
N LEU A 743 8.59 32.25 4.47
CA LEU A 743 7.24 32.66 4.11
C LEU A 743 7.20 33.49 2.81
N LYS A 744 8.12 34.44 2.65
CA LYS A 744 8.29 35.22 1.42
C LYS A 744 8.60 34.33 0.21
N ASN A 745 9.50 33.37 0.38
CA ASN A 745 9.85 32.42 -0.68
C ASN A 745 8.65 31.53 -1.06
N LEU A 746 7.90 31.03 -0.07
CA LEU A 746 6.67 30.26 -0.28
C LEU A 746 5.59 31.07 -1.01
N ASP A 747 5.44 32.34 -0.68
CA ASP A 747 4.53 33.26 -1.36
C ASP A 747 4.93 33.48 -2.84
N LEU A 748 6.23 33.62 -3.12
CA LEU A 748 6.78 33.76 -4.47
C LEU A 748 6.59 32.50 -5.30
N ILE A 749 7.01 31.33 -4.81
CA ILE A 749 6.93 30.07 -5.54
C ILE A 749 5.47 29.62 -5.76
N THR A 750 4.57 29.92 -4.83
CA THR A 750 3.13 29.68 -5.03
C THR A 750 2.57 30.59 -6.12
N GLY A 751 3.05 31.83 -6.20
CA GLY A 751 2.73 32.74 -7.31
C GLY A 751 3.19 32.19 -8.66
N LEU A 752 4.42 31.67 -8.72
CA LEU A 752 4.94 30.98 -9.90
C LEU A 752 4.05 29.80 -10.28
N ALA A 753 3.79 28.88 -9.35
CA ALA A 753 2.98 27.69 -9.58
C ALA A 753 1.59 28.01 -10.18
N ARG A 754 0.98 29.13 -9.77
CA ARG A 754 -0.30 29.61 -10.32
C ARG A 754 -0.21 30.22 -11.72
N SER A 755 0.98 30.63 -12.14
CA SER A 755 1.22 31.25 -13.45
C SER A 755 1.66 30.26 -14.53
N LEU A 756 1.98 29.02 -14.15
CA LEU A 756 2.42 27.98 -15.06
C LEU A 756 1.31 27.53 -16.02
N PRO A 757 1.66 27.05 -17.22
CA PRO A 757 0.69 26.55 -18.21
C PRO A 757 0.09 25.18 -17.83
N PHE A 758 0.47 24.63 -16.68
CA PHE A 758 0.02 23.34 -16.14
C PHE A 758 -0.31 23.49 -14.65
N GLU A 759 -1.17 22.59 -14.14
CA GLU A 759 -1.57 22.60 -12.74
C GLU A 759 -0.50 21.97 -11.85
N VAL A 760 -0.19 22.63 -10.74
CA VAL A 760 0.68 22.12 -9.67
C VAL A 760 -0.19 21.73 -8.49
N ASP A 761 0.03 20.54 -7.94
CA ASP A 761 -0.65 20.14 -6.71
C ASP A 761 -0.16 20.95 -5.52
N LEU A 762 -1.08 21.68 -4.88
CA LEU A 762 -0.83 22.51 -3.71
C LEU A 762 -1.38 21.88 -2.42
N TRP A 763 -1.82 20.62 -2.46
CA TRP A 763 -2.58 19.98 -1.39
C TRP A 763 -1.87 20.02 -0.03
N LYS A 764 -0.60 19.61 0.03
CA LYS A 764 0.20 19.62 1.27
C LYS A 764 0.45 21.04 1.77
N MET A 765 0.78 21.96 0.86
CA MET A 765 0.99 23.37 1.20
C MET A 765 -0.27 24.01 1.79
N GLN A 766 -1.44 23.73 1.22
CA GLN A 766 -2.73 24.17 1.74
C GLN A 766 -3.01 23.60 3.14
N ASN A 767 -2.67 22.33 3.41
CA ASN A 767 -2.84 21.73 4.73
C ASN A 767 -1.97 22.41 5.79
N VAL A 768 -0.68 22.61 5.49
CA VAL A 768 0.26 23.32 6.38
C VAL A 768 -0.24 24.73 6.66
N TYR A 769 -0.60 25.47 5.61
CA TYR A 769 -1.14 26.81 5.73
C TYR A 769 -2.41 26.85 6.59
N TYR A 770 -3.36 25.96 6.34
CA TYR A 770 -4.61 25.89 7.10
C TYR A 770 -4.36 25.54 8.58
N GLY A 771 -3.43 24.62 8.87
CA GLY A 771 -3.03 24.32 10.24
C GLY A 771 -2.45 25.54 10.98
N LEU A 772 -1.60 26.32 10.30
CA LEU A 772 -1.03 27.54 10.84
C LEU A 772 -2.06 28.68 10.96
N LEU A 773 -3.05 28.73 10.06
CA LEU A 773 -4.20 29.65 10.14
C LEU A 773 -5.02 29.40 11.43
N GLN A 774 -5.16 28.14 11.86
CA GLN A 774 -5.91 27.82 13.09
C GLN A 774 -5.10 28.05 14.37
N THR A 775 -3.77 27.94 14.32
CA THR A 775 -2.92 27.89 15.53
C THR A 775 -2.06 29.13 15.73
N ILE A 776 -1.35 29.57 14.69
CA ILE A 776 -0.33 30.63 14.77
C ILE A 776 -0.88 31.99 14.37
N TYR A 777 -1.70 32.04 13.30
CA TYR A 777 -2.28 33.29 12.81
C TYR A 777 -3.03 34.09 13.90
N PRO A 778 -3.88 33.48 14.77
CA PRO A 778 -4.56 34.24 15.83
C PRO A 778 -3.62 34.88 16.85
N VAL A 779 -2.44 34.28 17.07
CA VAL A 779 -1.41 34.82 17.96
C VAL A 779 -0.70 36.00 17.30
N GLN A 780 -0.34 35.87 16.02
CA GLN A 780 0.32 36.95 15.27
C GLN A 780 -0.60 38.14 15.02
N ALA A 781 -1.87 37.91 14.70
CA ALA A 781 -2.90 38.94 14.57
C ALA A 781 -3.00 39.83 15.82
N LYS A 782 -2.82 39.25 17.01
CA LYS A 782 -2.79 40.03 18.27
C LYS A 782 -1.52 40.86 18.42
N LYS A 783 -0.35 40.30 18.07
CA LYS A 783 0.97 40.97 18.20
C LYS A 783 1.16 42.10 17.19
N ALA A 784 0.58 41.99 16.01
CA ALA A 784 0.70 42.98 14.93
C ALA A 784 0.17 44.37 15.28
N LYS A 785 -0.62 44.52 16.36
CA LYS A 785 -1.04 45.83 16.87
C LYS A 785 0.13 46.71 17.32
N GLU A 786 1.24 46.09 17.75
CA GLU A 786 2.36 46.80 18.39
C GLU A 786 3.73 46.43 17.79
N ASN A 787 3.80 45.39 16.94
CA ASN A 787 5.04 44.88 16.37
C ASN A 787 5.03 44.99 14.82
N ALA A 788 6.08 45.57 14.23
CA ALA A 788 6.23 45.73 12.79
C ALA A 788 6.47 44.38 12.06
N ASP A 789 7.35 43.53 12.59
CA ASP A 789 7.65 42.22 12.02
C ASP A 789 6.42 41.31 11.99
N ALA A 790 5.56 41.40 13.02
CA ALA A 790 4.29 40.67 13.06
C ALA A 790 3.28 41.19 12.01
N ARG A 791 3.32 42.48 11.66
CA ARG A 791 2.49 43.04 10.57
C ARG A 791 2.98 42.53 9.22
N GLU A 792 4.29 42.60 8.97
CA GLU A 792 4.89 42.11 7.73
C GLU A 792 4.63 40.60 7.55
N TRP A 793 4.71 39.82 8.63
CA TRP A 793 4.37 38.40 8.59
C TRP A 793 2.90 38.17 8.18
N LEU A 794 1.95 38.94 8.73
CA LEU A 794 0.53 38.80 8.37
C LEU A 794 0.24 39.20 6.92
N GLU A 795 0.92 40.22 6.39
CA GLU A 795 0.79 40.64 4.99
C GLU A 795 1.20 39.51 4.05
N HIS A 796 2.38 38.91 4.26
CA HIS A 796 2.83 37.77 3.45
C HIS A 796 1.99 36.51 3.68
N PHE A 797 1.53 36.27 4.91
CA PHE A 797 0.64 35.15 5.21
C PHE A 797 -0.71 35.30 4.47
N SER A 798 -1.26 36.52 4.43
CA SER A 798 -2.48 36.83 3.67
C SER A 798 -2.30 36.66 2.17
N ALA A 799 -1.22 37.20 1.61
CA ALA A 799 -0.91 37.07 0.19
C ALA A 799 -0.76 35.59 -0.23
N LEU A 800 -0.09 34.79 0.61
CA LEU A 800 0.03 33.36 0.40
C LEU A 800 -1.34 32.67 0.47
N GLY A 801 -2.19 33.01 1.44
CA GLY A 801 -3.54 32.48 1.57
C GLY A 801 -4.42 32.69 0.33
N ASP A 802 -4.37 33.89 -0.23
CA ASP A 802 -5.08 34.24 -1.47
C ASP A 802 -4.60 33.40 -2.65
N LYS A 803 -3.28 33.25 -2.81
CA LYS A 803 -2.68 32.40 -3.85
C LYS A 803 -3.01 30.92 -3.64
N LEU A 804 -3.09 30.45 -2.39
CA LEU A 804 -3.50 29.08 -2.06
C LEU A 804 -5.01 28.87 -2.19
N LYS A 805 -5.80 29.94 -2.39
CA LYS A 805 -7.26 29.95 -2.38
C LYS A 805 -7.82 29.38 -1.05
N VAL A 806 -7.23 29.77 0.08
CA VAL A 806 -7.72 29.41 1.42
C VAL A 806 -8.40 30.61 2.06
N TYR A 807 -9.66 30.45 2.43
CA TYR A 807 -10.44 31.51 3.04
C TYR A 807 -10.01 31.72 4.50
N GLN A 808 -9.49 32.91 4.81
CA GLN A 808 -8.95 33.23 6.15
C GLN A 808 -10.01 33.61 7.19
N GLY A 809 -11.27 33.79 6.79
CA GLY A 809 -12.28 34.41 7.64
C GLY A 809 -12.07 35.93 7.73
N GLY A 810 -13.16 36.69 7.65
CA GLY A 810 -13.15 38.14 7.90
C GLY A 810 -13.34 38.46 9.37
#